data_AF-B4X1W7-F1
#
_entry.id   AF-B4X1W7-F1
#
_cell.length_a   1.000
_cell.length_b   1.000
_cell.length_c   1.000
_cell.angle_alpha   90.00
_cell.angle_beta   90.00
_cell.angle_gamma   90.00
#
_symmetry.space_group_name_H-M   'P 1'
#
loop_
_entity.id
_entity.type
_entity.pdbx_description
1 polymer ?
#
loop_
_entity_poly.entity_id
_entity_poly.type
_entity_poly.pdbx_seq_one_letter_code
_entity_poly.pdbx_strand_id
1 'polypeptide(L)'
;MCSKTEKNNNLPHVPPAVFAAMLFISSNVHALEVLSEQEMGAVQGRDGVTIGLEVPQGGAITAEQIRWEVDNGEVDANSNSLQNHLIIGGTAVDANQFVIKPIDLDGTAASQALDFALAIDSYTNNEGRSGLGLDATWNRMRVQMDSLSVTDTSRSFGAVALDAGGRFAVFGDGGFANSSLSADQARVIVNVGDIDNTDPDPNTWTMGQPGRLFYRMGPAGSTEVQLDNFGFLFDMHQGTVGVNSDGIVVSSAPGSRTDLNLTFDVFANVANGASTAFQFNEQSIPMLLFGWRGGIEDFDLQLRPQGAWLPDDGTFTQGLTASLGFDLADNFQFVLGEARYEDSGDEGQSYLEFTQPISMPTTLGQNRKDLEFGYLTLDTVSAAHQSVGGICFGGANTYGSTPSACASSTGGVLPTELLDVAPSDTGLAIINREWGLHAYSSKVVYRDGVSAANNIDEGWALIYTLGDISTNWYLYPQSGDGATPGSPGFTMDVVAAIQTEGGADANGRPDRSRWENGTHLMIGDTDFQTSYHDPSNPTADGLAIGLMGADLLFATNDMGVGVSLGDGLNLSSNEVRLQLRGMFGGGDVPRMESPVYGSYIDMNLEMDEFVFKIFPSLNGDAINFGGFLSLANLNNGFSNDTGSGHGHDDGTYISFAEPNLNKLNVDVRLADITGDIEIPSNFILAGGGGKIDLLSASGEADGKPKLRIENNLNIGALATKPGGGAGDPLEIGRIEFGGKDLGSMIIPAAKVYTSLTLEQQ
;
A
#
# COMPACT_ATOMS: atom_id res chain seq x y z
N MET A 1 -98.77 -19.68 -26.41
CA MET A 1 -98.99 -21.15 -26.43
C MET A 1 -98.60 -21.72 -25.07
N CYS A 2 -99.36 -22.72 -24.59
CA CYS A 2 -99.26 -23.50 -23.34
C CYS A 2 -97.87 -23.49 -22.64
N SER A 3 -97.61 -22.96 -21.43
CA SER A 3 -98.37 -22.44 -20.27
C SER A 3 -98.57 -23.38 -19.04
N LYS A 4 -97.56 -23.36 -18.14
CA LYS A 4 -97.65 -23.00 -16.69
C LYS A 4 -98.20 -23.99 -15.62
N THR A 5 -97.61 -23.91 -14.40
CA THR A 5 -98.19 -24.20 -13.03
C THR A 5 -98.55 -25.66 -12.67
N GLU A 6 -98.59 -26.17 -11.41
CA GLU A 6 -98.04 -25.77 -10.08
C GLU A 6 -98.18 -26.94 -9.03
N LYS A 7 -97.39 -26.90 -7.94
CA LYS A 7 -97.67 -27.30 -6.52
C LYS A 7 -98.05 -28.73 -6.02
N ASN A 8 -97.44 -29.03 -4.85
CA ASN A 8 -97.94 -29.67 -3.61
C ASN A 8 -98.20 -31.21 -3.48
N ASN A 9 -97.60 -31.86 -2.45
CA ASN A 9 -98.28 -32.13 -1.16
C ASN A 9 -97.43 -32.87 -0.08
N ASN A 10 -97.51 -32.35 1.16
CA ASN A 10 -97.70 -32.99 2.49
C ASN A 10 -96.79 -34.08 3.12
N LEU A 11 -96.34 -33.75 4.34
CA LEU A 11 -95.93 -34.60 5.50
C LEU A 11 -97.15 -35.28 6.18
N PRO A 12 -97.01 -36.39 6.99
CA PRO A 12 -96.57 -36.37 8.42
C PRO A 12 -95.71 -37.60 8.90
N HIS A 13 -94.63 -37.42 9.69
CA HIS A 13 -94.49 -37.50 11.18
C HIS A 13 -94.49 -38.93 11.84
N VAL A 14 -93.31 -39.42 12.32
CA VAL A 14 -92.85 -39.57 13.75
C VAL A 14 -93.10 -41.00 14.35
N PRO A 15 -92.31 -41.62 15.29
CA PRO A 15 -91.36 -41.07 16.31
C PRO A 15 -89.84 -41.49 16.24
N PRO A 16 -89.16 -42.26 17.16
CA PRO A 16 -88.02 -41.67 17.89
C PRO A 16 -86.67 -42.42 18.00
N ALA A 17 -85.63 -41.68 18.44
CA ALA A 17 -84.51 -42.04 19.35
C ALA A 17 -83.05 -41.74 18.88
N VAL A 18 -82.53 -40.60 19.33
CA VAL A 18 -81.16 -40.30 19.85
C VAL A 18 -79.90 -40.88 19.17
N PHE A 19 -79.05 -39.99 18.63
CA PHE A 19 -77.59 -39.94 18.89
C PHE A 19 -77.08 -38.49 18.78
N ALA A 20 -75.90 -38.19 19.35
CA ALA A 20 -75.39 -36.83 19.58
C ALA A 20 -74.03 -36.54 18.92
N ALA A 21 -73.59 -35.27 19.03
CA ALA A 21 -72.31 -34.68 18.60
C ALA A 21 -72.12 -34.39 17.09
N MET A 22 -71.47 -33.29 16.67
CA MET A 22 -71.13 -32.01 17.32
C MET A 22 -70.90 -30.92 16.24
N LEU A 23 -70.80 -29.65 16.64
CA LEU A 23 -70.39 -28.55 15.74
C LEU A 23 -69.00 -28.80 15.14
N PHE A 24 -68.76 -28.34 13.91
CA PHE A 24 -67.67 -27.39 13.61
C PHE A 24 -67.93 -26.69 12.26
N ILE A 25 -67.76 -25.36 12.24
CA ILE A 25 -67.78 -24.54 11.04
C ILE A 25 -66.32 -24.33 10.63
N SER A 26 -65.91 -24.81 9.46
CA SER A 26 -64.59 -24.55 8.90
C SER A 26 -64.62 -23.28 8.04
N SER A 27 -63.78 -22.31 8.38
CA SER A 27 -63.44 -21.17 7.53
C SER A 27 -62.82 -21.62 6.20
N ASN A 28 -63.13 -20.91 5.11
CA ASN A 28 -62.45 -21.10 3.83
C ASN A 28 -60.99 -20.63 3.95
N VAL A 29 -60.06 -21.58 4.00
CA VAL A 29 -58.66 -21.35 3.71
C VAL A 29 -58.44 -21.71 2.25
N HIS A 30 -58.20 -20.72 1.40
CA HIS A 30 -57.60 -20.99 0.10
C HIS A 30 -56.13 -21.33 0.35
N ALA A 31 -55.78 -22.61 0.17
CA ALA A 31 -54.40 -23.06 0.23
C ALA A 31 -53.61 -22.42 -0.93
N LEU A 32 -52.35 -22.10 -0.66
CA LEU A 32 -51.36 -21.76 -1.69
C LEU A 32 -51.28 -22.93 -2.68
N GLU A 33 -51.63 -22.67 -3.93
CA GLU A 33 -51.47 -23.63 -5.02
C GLU A 33 -49.99 -23.64 -5.44
N VAL A 34 -49.41 -24.82 -5.64
CA VAL A 34 -47.99 -24.97 -6.00
C VAL A 34 -47.82 -24.56 -7.46
N LEU A 35 -47.07 -23.48 -7.70
CA LEU A 35 -46.71 -23.02 -9.05
C LEU A 35 -45.94 -24.12 -9.80
N SER A 36 -46.25 -24.30 -11.08
CA SER A 36 -45.51 -25.24 -11.94
C SER A 36 -44.13 -24.69 -12.31
N GLU A 37 -43.18 -25.56 -12.67
CA GLU A 37 -41.84 -25.13 -13.15
C GLU A 37 -41.91 -24.15 -14.34
N GLN A 38 -42.95 -24.27 -15.17
CA GLN A 38 -43.18 -23.39 -16.32
C GLN A 38 -43.73 -22.02 -15.90
N GLU A 39 -44.40 -21.91 -14.75
CA GLU A 39 -44.83 -20.65 -14.16
C GLU A 39 -43.70 -20.01 -13.35
N MET A 40 -42.89 -20.79 -12.61
CA MET A 40 -41.67 -20.29 -11.96
C MET A 40 -40.66 -19.75 -12.99
N GLY A 41 -40.47 -20.44 -14.12
CA GLY A 41 -39.66 -19.94 -15.24
C GLY A 41 -40.24 -18.73 -15.98
N ALA A 42 -41.46 -18.29 -15.63
CA ALA A 42 -42.10 -17.08 -16.15
C ALA A 42 -42.19 -15.96 -15.08
N VAL A 43 -41.73 -16.19 -13.85
CA VAL A 43 -41.53 -15.12 -12.86
C VAL A 43 -40.28 -14.35 -13.27
N GLN A 44 -40.46 -13.33 -14.11
CA GLN A 44 -39.54 -12.20 -14.13
C GLN A 44 -39.64 -11.53 -12.76
N GLY A 45 -38.67 -11.78 -11.89
CA GLY A 45 -38.41 -10.92 -10.74
C GLY A 45 -38.17 -9.51 -11.27
N ARG A 46 -39.07 -8.58 -10.96
CA ARG A 46 -39.14 -7.26 -11.60
C ARG A 46 -39.37 -6.13 -10.61
N ASP A 47 -39.18 -6.42 -9.33
CA ASP A 47 -39.36 -5.51 -8.21
C ASP A 47 -38.26 -5.85 -7.20
N GLY A 48 -37.12 -5.17 -7.34
CA GLY A 48 -36.01 -5.24 -6.40
C GLY A 48 -36.39 -4.56 -5.08
N VAL A 49 -35.83 -5.02 -3.98
CA VAL A 49 -36.06 -4.41 -2.65
C VAL A 49 -35.06 -3.29 -2.44
N THR A 50 -35.53 -2.07 -2.19
CA THR A 50 -34.67 -0.96 -1.72
C THR A 50 -34.82 -0.80 -0.21
N ILE A 51 -33.69 -0.80 0.50
CA ILE A 51 -33.59 -0.55 1.94
C ILE A 51 -32.94 0.82 2.12
N GLY A 52 -33.68 1.77 2.69
CA GLY A 52 -33.17 3.09 3.06
C GLY A 52 -32.86 3.18 4.56
N LEU A 53 -31.74 3.82 4.89
CA LEU A 53 -31.30 4.13 6.24
C LEU A 53 -31.01 5.63 6.33
N GLU A 54 -31.88 6.35 7.04
CA GLU A 54 -31.71 7.79 7.31
C GLU A 54 -31.10 8.00 8.71
N VAL A 55 -30.00 8.75 8.81
CA VAL A 55 -29.49 9.27 10.09
C VAL A 55 -29.67 10.79 10.10
N PRO A 56 -30.41 11.36 11.07
CA PRO A 56 -30.65 12.81 11.12
C PRO A 56 -29.35 13.63 11.16
N GLN A 57 -29.45 14.90 10.74
CA GLN A 57 -28.33 15.87 10.63
C GLN A 57 -27.39 15.92 11.86
N GLY A 58 -27.96 15.82 13.06
CA GLY A 58 -27.23 15.78 14.35
C GLY A 58 -27.22 14.42 15.04
N GLY A 59 -27.56 13.34 14.32
CA GLY A 59 -27.53 11.96 14.78
C GLY A 59 -26.25 11.24 14.35
N ALA A 60 -26.02 10.07 14.92
CA ALA A 60 -24.94 9.17 14.55
C ALA A 60 -25.32 7.71 14.84
N ILE A 61 -24.72 6.78 14.11
CA ILE A 61 -24.64 5.37 14.46
C ILE A 61 -23.32 5.19 15.21
N THR A 62 -23.36 4.68 16.43
CA THR A 62 -22.19 4.58 17.32
C THR A 62 -22.03 3.17 17.86
N ALA A 63 -20.79 2.68 17.94
CA ALA A 63 -20.43 1.52 18.74
C ALA A 63 -19.34 1.92 19.74
N GLU A 64 -19.48 1.49 21.00
CA GLU A 64 -18.49 1.75 22.06
C GLU A 64 -17.17 1.01 21.77
N GLN A 65 -17.27 -0.23 21.28
CA GLN A 65 -16.13 -1.07 20.94
C GLN A 65 -16.47 -2.03 19.81
N ILE A 66 -15.54 -2.20 18.86
CA ILE A 66 -15.49 -3.32 17.93
C ILE A 66 -14.23 -4.12 18.26
N ARG A 67 -14.38 -5.42 18.51
CA ARG A 67 -13.29 -6.33 18.86
C ARG A 67 -13.23 -7.44 17.83
N TRP A 68 -12.06 -7.60 17.22
CA TRP A 68 -11.74 -8.74 16.35
C TRP A 68 -10.73 -9.64 17.08
N GLU A 69 -11.10 -10.90 17.23
CA GLU A 69 -10.24 -11.95 17.78
C GLU A 69 -9.50 -12.62 16.61
N VAL A 70 -8.17 -12.61 16.66
CA VAL A 70 -7.27 -12.93 15.54
C VAL A 70 -6.28 -14.06 15.88
N ASP A 71 -6.17 -14.47 17.14
CA ASP A 71 -5.35 -15.59 17.56
C ASP A 71 -6.12 -16.67 18.35
N ASN A 72 -5.59 -17.89 18.28
CA ASN A 72 -6.25 -19.09 18.80
C ASN A 72 -5.95 -19.32 20.30
N GLY A 73 -6.05 -18.26 21.10
CA GLY A 73 -6.04 -18.27 22.56
C GLY A 73 -5.28 -19.39 23.25
N GLU A 74 -3.95 -19.37 23.10
CA GLU A 74 -3.10 -20.07 24.06
C GLU A 74 -3.33 -19.53 25.47
N VAL A 75 -2.88 -20.29 26.47
CA VAL A 75 -2.98 -19.86 27.87
C VAL A 75 -1.62 -19.94 28.53
N ASP A 76 -1.32 -18.99 29.41
CA ASP A 76 -0.08 -18.99 30.17
C ASP A 76 0.00 -20.21 31.12
N ALA A 77 1.14 -20.38 31.78
CA ALA A 77 1.33 -21.45 32.77
C ALA A 77 0.34 -21.39 33.97
N ASN A 78 -0.45 -20.32 34.10
CA ASN A 78 -1.48 -20.11 35.12
C ASN A 78 -2.91 -20.30 34.57
N SER A 79 -3.08 -20.67 33.29
CA SER A 79 -4.35 -20.73 32.55
C SER A 79 -5.02 -19.36 32.25
N ASN A 80 -4.27 -18.26 32.24
CA ASN A 80 -4.76 -16.96 31.75
C ASN A 80 -4.75 -16.94 30.22
N SER A 81 -5.77 -16.37 29.59
CA SER A 81 -5.82 -16.18 28.13
C SER A 81 -4.65 -15.31 27.66
N LEU A 82 -3.93 -15.80 26.64
CA LEU A 82 -2.91 -15.07 25.90
C LEU A 82 -3.49 -14.43 24.61
N GLN A 83 -4.82 -14.43 24.47
CA GLN A 83 -5.48 -13.90 23.28
C GLN A 83 -5.19 -12.43 23.05
N ASN A 84 -4.87 -12.12 21.79
CA ASN A 84 -4.79 -10.78 21.28
C ASN A 84 -6.01 -10.39 20.47
N HIS A 85 -6.28 -9.09 20.54
CA HIS A 85 -7.49 -8.51 19.97
C HIS A 85 -7.17 -7.21 19.28
N LEU A 86 -7.53 -7.07 18.01
CA LEU A 86 -7.64 -5.77 17.40
C LEU A 86 -8.91 -5.10 17.91
N ILE A 87 -8.76 -3.94 18.54
CA ILE A 87 -9.83 -3.22 19.22
C ILE A 87 -9.94 -1.82 18.62
N ILE A 88 -11.11 -1.52 18.04
CA ILE A 88 -11.53 -0.18 17.65
C ILE A 88 -12.43 0.37 18.76
N GLY A 89 -12.17 1.59 19.21
CA GLY A 89 -12.86 2.21 20.35
C GLY A 89 -12.23 1.81 21.70
N GLY A 90 -12.93 2.04 22.81
CA GLY A 90 -12.35 1.85 24.14
C GLY A 90 -13.37 1.61 25.24
N THR A 91 -12.87 1.33 26.44
CA THR A 91 -13.70 0.96 27.61
C THR A 91 -14.26 2.16 28.39
N ALA A 92 -13.91 3.38 27.99
CA ALA A 92 -14.40 4.62 28.60
C ALA A 92 -15.63 5.15 27.83
N VAL A 93 -16.77 5.16 28.52
CA VAL A 93 -18.13 5.40 28.00
C VAL A 93 -18.29 6.66 27.13
N ASP A 94 -17.44 7.67 27.33
CA ASP A 94 -17.60 9.02 26.78
C ASP A 94 -16.50 9.46 25.78
N ALA A 95 -15.50 8.62 25.43
CA ALA A 95 -14.26 9.12 24.80
C ALA A 95 -13.72 8.40 23.54
N ASN A 96 -13.93 7.10 23.36
CA ASN A 96 -13.32 6.33 22.27
C ASN A 96 -14.37 5.49 21.54
N GLN A 97 -14.97 5.99 20.45
CA GLN A 97 -16.05 5.31 19.73
C GLN A 97 -15.67 4.94 18.29
N PHE A 98 -16.42 4.00 17.73
CA PHE A 98 -16.65 3.89 16.29
C PHE A 98 -17.92 4.67 15.94
N VAL A 99 -17.86 5.57 14.96
CA VAL A 99 -18.96 6.49 14.64
C VAL A 99 -19.19 6.57 13.13
N ILE A 100 -20.45 6.45 12.70
CA ILE A 100 -20.92 6.82 11.36
C ILE A 100 -21.93 7.96 11.50
N LYS A 101 -21.70 9.10 10.83
CA LYS A 101 -22.57 10.29 10.90
C LYS A 101 -22.53 11.08 9.58
N PRO A 102 -23.57 11.84 9.22
CA PRO A 102 -23.46 12.77 8.10
C PRO A 102 -22.39 13.84 8.40
N ILE A 103 -21.74 14.35 7.35
CA ILE A 103 -20.70 15.39 7.47
C ILE A 103 -20.73 16.33 6.25
N ASP A 104 -20.47 17.63 6.44
CA ASP A 104 -20.29 18.57 5.33
C ASP A 104 -18.85 18.44 4.74
N LEU A 105 -18.59 19.09 3.59
CA LEU A 105 -17.36 18.90 2.80
C LEU A 105 -16.07 19.21 3.58
N ASP A 106 -16.09 20.28 4.38
CA ASP A 106 -14.99 20.77 5.21
C ASP A 106 -14.77 19.97 6.52
N GLY A 107 -15.60 18.97 6.78
CA GLY A 107 -15.60 18.21 8.03
C GLY A 107 -16.36 18.89 9.17
N THR A 108 -17.19 19.89 8.88
CA THR A 108 -18.13 20.48 9.86
C THR A 108 -19.43 19.68 9.98
N ALA A 109 -20.26 20.04 10.97
CA ALA A 109 -21.51 19.33 11.26
C ALA A 109 -22.51 19.50 10.12
N ALA A 110 -23.08 18.37 9.67
CA ALA A 110 -23.81 18.31 8.41
C ALA A 110 -25.03 19.24 8.30
N SER A 111 -25.16 19.83 7.13
CA SER A 111 -26.33 20.57 6.67
C SER A 111 -27.53 19.67 6.28
N GLN A 112 -27.29 18.37 6.06
CA GLN A 112 -28.27 17.39 5.61
C GLN A 112 -28.22 16.09 6.42
N ALA A 113 -29.28 15.27 6.31
CA ALA A 113 -29.29 13.93 6.91
C ALA A 113 -28.42 12.99 6.07
N LEU A 114 -27.85 11.96 6.70
CA LEU A 114 -27.25 10.83 5.98
C LEU A 114 -28.40 10.04 5.35
N ASP A 115 -28.31 9.80 4.05
CA ASP A 115 -29.17 8.88 3.31
C ASP A 115 -28.28 7.78 2.74
N PHE A 116 -28.54 6.54 3.18
CA PHE A 116 -27.90 5.33 2.68
C PHE A 116 -28.99 4.44 2.07
N ALA A 117 -28.86 4.14 0.78
CA ALA A 117 -29.81 3.33 0.02
C ALA A 117 -29.13 2.08 -0.54
N LEU A 118 -29.63 0.90 -0.17
CA LEU A 118 -29.24 -0.40 -0.73
C LEU A 118 -30.38 -0.97 -1.57
N ALA A 119 -30.18 -1.06 -2.87
CA ALA A 119 -31.03 -1.82 -3.78
C ALA A 119 -30.54 -3.28 -3.87
N ILE A 120 -31.50 -4.22 -3.84
CA ILE A 120 -31.28 -5.67 -3.98
C ILE A 120 -32.18 -6.15 -5.11
N ASP A 121 -31.61 -6.57 -6.25
CA ASP A 121 -32.38 -6.97 -7.43
C ASP A 121 -31.95 -8.34 -7.97
N SER A 122 -32.91 -9.10 -8.49
CA SER A 122 -32.67 -10.40 -9.14
C SER A 122 -32.76 -10.24 -10.64
N TYR A 123 -31.72 -10.62 -11.37
CA TYR A 123 -31.66 -10.43 -12.83
C TYR A 123 -31.33 -11.73 -13.56
N THR A 124 -31.36 -11.68 -14.89
CA THR A 124 -30.81 -12.73 -15.75
C THR A 124 -29.77 -12.08 -16.65
N ASN A 125 -28.56 -12.62 -16.66
CA ASN A 125 -27.45 -12.07 -17.44
C ASN A 125 -27.59 -12.39 -18.94
N ASN A 126 -26.65 -11.87 -19.74
CA ASN A 126 -26.64 -12.05 -21.19
C ASN A 126 -26.50 -13.52 -21.64
N GLU A 127 -26.00 -14.40 -20.77
CA GLU A 127 -25.85 -15.84 -21.02
C GLU A 127 -27.04 -16.68 -20.50
N GLY A 128 -28.09 -16.02 -19.99
CA GLY A 128 -29.31 -16.69 -19.50
C GLY A 128 -29.20 -17.27 -18.08
N ARG A 129 -28.14 -16.94 -17.33
CA ARG A 129 -27.98 -17.34 -15.91
C ARG A 129 -28.66 -16.33 -15.00
N SER A 130 -29.29 -16.82 -13.93
CA SER A 130 -29.83 -15.97 -12.86
C SER A 130 -28.72 -15.35 -12.03
N GLY A 131 -28.79 -14.05 -11.76
CA GLY A 131 -27.86 -13.31 -10.91
C GLY A 131 -28.57 -12.52 -9.81
N LEU A 132 -27.80 -12.07 -8.82
CA LEU A 132 -28.25 -11.15 -7.77
C LEU A 132 -27.36 -9.90 -7.80
N GLY A 133 -27.98 -8.74 -7.86
CA GLY A 133 -27.34 -7.43 -7.74
C GLY A 133 -27.56 -6.85 -6.35
N LEU A 134 -26.49 -6.34 -5.75
CA LEU A 134 -26.50 -5.43 -4.61
C LEU A 134 -25.95 -4.09 -5.10
N ASP A 135 -26.65 -2.99 -4.84
CA ASP A 135 -26.23 -1.65 -5.25
C ASP A 135 -26.50 -0.68 -4.10
N ALA A 136 -25.44 -0.34 -3.36
CA ALA A 136 -25.46 0.56 -2.22
C ALA A 136 -24.93 1.94 -2.63
N THR A 137 -25.64 3.00 -2.25
CA THR A 137 -25.23 4.39 -2.45
C THR A 137 -25.41 5.17 -1.15
N TRP A 138 -24.55 6.15 -0.91
CA TRP A 138 -24.65 7.04 0.25
C TRP A 138 -24.20 8.46 -0.09
N ASN A 139 -24.90 9.44 0.48
CA ASN A 139 -24.40 10.82 0.51
C ASN A 139 -23.27 10.97 1.55
N ARG A 140 -22.58 12.12 1.56
CA ARG A 140 -21.35 12.30 2.33
C ARG A 140 -21.51 11.96 3.83
N MET A 141 -20.76 10.95 4.27
CA MET A 141 -20.70 10.52 5.68
C MET A 141 -19.27 10.50 6.18
N ARG A 142 -19.10 10.73 7.49
CA ARG A 142 -17.89 10.43 8.24
C ARG A 142 -18.00 9.03 8.83
N VAL A 143 -17.03 8.16 8.52
CA VAL A 143 -16.73 6.94 9.29
C VAL A 143 -15.50 7.24 10.13
N GLN A 144 -15.62 7.17 11.45
CA GLN A 144 -14.60 7.62 12.41
C GLN A 144 -14.27 6.51 13.42
N MET A 145 -12.99 6.32 13.69
CA MET A 145 -12.40 5.39 14.65
C MET A 145 -11.54 6.20 15.62
N ASP A 146 -12.00 6.41 16.86
CA ASP A 146 -11.30 7.29 17.81
C ASP A 146 -10.03 6.70 18.43
N SER A 147 -9.89 5.37 18.40
CA SER A 147 -8.70 4.66 18.88
C SER A 147 -8.62 3.30 18.20
N LEU A 148 -7.43 2.89 17.77
CA LEU A 148 -7.10 1.55 17.31
C LEU A 148 -6.00 0.97 18.23
N SER A 149 -6.28 -0.15 18.89
CA SER A 149 -5.36 -0.75 19.87
C SER A 149 -5.28 -2.27 19.74
N VAL A 150 -4.17 -2.87 20.19
CA VAL A 150 -4.00 -4.33 20.28
C VAL A 150 -3.98 -4.71 21.75
N THR A 151 -5.01 -5.42 22.20
CA THR A 151 -5.15 -6.01 23.55
C THR A 151 -5.19 -5.00 24.71
N ASP A 152 -4.16 -4.18 24.89
CA ASP A 152 -4.04 -3.11 25.89
C ASP A 152 -4.66 -1.78 25.38
N THR A 153 -5.92 -1.54 25.74
CA THR A 153 -6.65 -0.30 25.40
C THR A 153 -6.11 0.98 26.06
N SER A 154 -5.02 0.92 26.85
CA SER A 154 -4.34 2.12 27.37
C SER A 154 -3.35 2.74 26.38
N ARG A 155 -3.08 2.06 25.27
CA ARG A 155 -2.21 2.49 24.15
C ARG A 155 -3.02 2.52 22.86
N SER A 156 -2.55 3.27 21.87
CA SER A 156 -3.24 3.38 20.57
C SER A 156 -2.26 3.60 19.43
N PHE A 157 -2.62 3.15 18.24
CA PHE A 157 -2.03 3.61 16.97
C PHE A 157 -2.58 4.99 16.55
N GLY A 158 -3.56 5.53 17.28
CA GLY A 158 -4.21 6.80 17.01
C GLY A 158 -5.64 6.65 16.51
N ALA A 159 -6.12 7.72 15.89
CA ALA A 159 -7.49 7.88 15.40
C ALA A 159 -7.52 8.11 13.88
N VAL A 160 -8.55 7.59 13.22
CA VAL A 160 -8.77 7.70 11.76
C VAL A 160 -10.18 8.19 11.48
N ALA A 161 -10.37 9.02 10.46
CA ALA A 161 -11.69 9.35 9.93
C ALA A 161 -11.70 9.40 8.39
N LEU A 162 -12.73 8.86 7.76
CA LEU A 162 -12.98 8.97 6.32
C LEU A 162 -14.29 9.72 6.07
N ASP A 163 -14.22 10.85 5.40
CA ASP A 163 -15.37 11.63 4.93
C ASP A 163 -15.59 11.39 3.45
N ALA A 164 -16.67 10.71 3.09
CA ALA A 164 -16.93 10.32 1.70
C ALA A 164 -18.42 10.14 1.39
N GLY A 165 -18.83 10.59 0.21
CA GLY A 165 -19.99 10.02 -0.50
C GLY A 165 -19.51 8.91 -1.43
N GLY A 166 -20.40 8.03 -1.87
CA GLY A 166 -19.99 6.96 -2.78
C GLY A 166 -21.04 5.90 -3.11
N ARG A 167 -20.55 4.88 -3.82
CA ARG A 167 -21.30 3.72 -4.29
C ARG A 167 -20.49 2.45 -4.13
N PHE A 168 -21.16 1.37 -3.74
CA PHE A 168 -20.65 0.00 -3.76
C PHE A 168 -21.68 -0.89 -4.45
N ALA A 169 -21.32 -1.56 -5.54
CA ALA A 169 -22.22 -2.46 -6.24
C ALA A 169 -21.54 -3.78 -6.59
N VAL A 170 -22.26 -4.89 -6.44
CA VAL A 170 -21.83 -6.23 -6.83
C VAL A 170 -22.96 -6.94 -7.55
N PHE A 171 -22.72 -7.39 -8.77
CA PHE A 171 -23.66 -8.14 -9.60
C PHE A 171 -23.09 -9.53 -9.82
N GLY A 172 -23.67 -10.56 -9.19
CA GLY A 172 -23.16 -11.92 -9.21
C GLY A 172 -23.67 -12.77 -10.37
N ASP A 173 -22.80 -13.60 -10.94
CA ASP A 173 -23.12 -14.49 -12.08
C ASP A 173 -23.50 -15.91 -11.64
N GLY A 174 -24.69 -16.38 -11.99
CA GLY A 174 -25.16 -17.73 -11.66
C GLY A 174 -25.54 -17.93 -10.19
N GLY A 175 -25.64 -16.85 -9.42
CA GLY A 175 -25.97 -16.84 -8.00
C GLY A 175 -25.25 -15.71 -7.27
N PHE A 176 -25.33 -15.72 -5.93
CA PHE A 176 -24.45 -14.92 -5.09
C PHE A 176 -23.21 -15.75 -4.72
N ALA A 177 -22.02 -15.15 -4.76
CA ALA A 177 -20.74 -15.78 -4.43
C ALA A 177 -20.40 -17.07 -5.23
N ASN A 178 -20.71 -17.08 -6.53
CA ASN A 178 -20.32 -18.19 -7.41
C ASN A 178 -18.86 -18.04 -7.88
N SER A 179 -18.00 -18.99 -7.50
CA SER A 179 -16.57 -19.02 -7.88
C SER A 179 -16.26 -19.94 -9.08
N SER A 180 -17.25 -20.30 -9.90
CA SER A 180 -17.02 -21.16 -11.07
C SER A 180 -16.25 -20.42 -12.16
N LEU A 181 -15.21 -21.05 -12.73
CA LEU A 181 -14.46 -20.52 -13.88
C LEU A 181 -15.30 -20.30 -15.15
N SER A 182 -16.56 -20.75 -15.16
CA SER A 182 -17.54 -20.51 -16.22
C SER A 182 -18.60 -19.46 -15.83
N ALA A 183 -18.36 -18.69 -14.76
CA ALA A 183 -19.26 -17.67 -14.24
C ALA A 183 -18.54 -16.30 -14.24
N ASP A 184 -18.11 -15.91 -15.44
CA ASP A 184 -17.25 -14.77 -15.71
C ASP A 184 -18.03 -13.47 -15.99
N GLN A 185 -19.34 -13.42 -15.75
CA GLN A 185 -20.20 -12.25 -16.04
C GLN A 185 -20.53 -11.41 -14.79
N ALA A 186 -19.79 -11.57 -13.70
CA ALA A 186 -19.96 -10.76 -12.49
C ALA A 186 -19.34 -9.37 -12.67
N ARG A 187 -19.91 -8.36 -11.98
CA ARG A 187 -19.38 -6.98 -11.97
C ARG A 187 -19.21 -6.50 -10.54
N VAL A 188 -18.14 -5.75 -10.27
CA VAL A 188 -17.91 -5.05 -9.00
C VAL A 188 -17.65 -3.57 -9.28
N ILE A 189 -18.31 -2.70 -8.53
CA ILE A 189 -18.07 -1.26 -8.53
C ILE A 189 -17.81 -0.81 -7.09
N VAL A 190 -16.70 -0.13 -6.86
CA VAL A 190 -16.47 0.71 -5.67
C VAL A 190 -16.12 2.09 -6.19
N ASN A 191 -16.90 3.10 -5.85
CA ASN A 191 -16.65 4.48 -6.27
C ASN A 191 -16.82 5.41 -5.06
N VAL A 192 -15.71 5.93 -4.58
CA VAL A 192 -15.60 6.95 -3.54
C VAL A 192 -15.01 8.19 -4.20
N GLY A 193 -15.67 9.33 -4.06
CA GLY A 193 -15.31 10.55 -4.81
C GLY A 193 -16.26 10.91 -5.95
N ASP A 194 -17.20 10.02 -6.30
CA ASP A 194 -18.12 10.15 -7.45
C ASP A 194 -17.33 10.41 -8.75
N ILE A 195 -16.43 9.48 -9.07
CA ILE A 195 -15.54 9.55 -10.24
C ILE A 195 -16.32 9.21 -11.51
N ASP A 196 -16.26 10.09 -12.51
CA ASP A 196 -16.75 9.82 -13.87
C ASP A 196 -15.67 9.16 -14.73
N ASN A 197 -15.84 7.86 -15.01
CA ASN A 197 -15.00 7.04 -15.91
C ASN A 197 -15.66 6.77 -17.28
N THR A 198 -16.59 7.61 -17.74
CA THR A 198 -17.34 7.33 -18.99
C THR A 198 -16.49 7.41 -20.25
N ASP A 199 -15.38 8.15 -20.23
CA ASP A 199 -14.34 8.13 -21.27
C ASP A 199 -13.17 7.24 -20.78
N PRO A 200 -12.63 6.34 -21.64
CA PRO A 200 -11.53 5.46 -21.25
C PRO A 200 -10.20 6.18 -20.97
N ASP A 201 -10.00 7.45 -21.36
CA ASP A 201 -8.79 8.23 -21.04
C ASP A 201 -8.86 8.82 -19.61
N PRO A 202 -8.01 8.35 -18.66
CA PRO A 202 -8.06 8.80 -17.27
C PRO A 202 -7.62 10.27 -17.07
N ASN A 203 -7.09 10.94 -18.11
CA ASN A 203 -6.89 12.39 -18.08
C ASN A 203 -8.19 13.19 -18.11
N THR A 204 -9.32 12.54 -18.45
CA THR A 204 -10.65 13.17 -18.55
C THR A 204 -11.54 12.89 -17.34
N TRP A 205 -11.10 12.01 -16.43
CA TRP A 205 -11.87 11.62 -15.26
C TRP A 205 -11.98 12.78 -14.26
N THR A 206 -13.18 12.96 -13.71
CA THR A 206 -13.47 14.05 -12.75
C THR A 206 -14.12 13.48 -11.50
N MET A 207 -13.87 14.11 -10.35
CA MET A 207 -14.47 13.75 -9.06
C MET A 207 -15.63 14.70 -8.72
N GLY A 208 -16.85 14.17 -8.60
CA GLY A 208 -18.01 14.96 -8.22
C GLY A 208 -18.11 15.28 -6.72
N GLN A 209 -17.58 14.41 -5.84
CA GLN A 209 -17.66 14.52 -4.38
C GLN A 209 -16.41 13.97 -3.68
N PRO A 210 -15.21 14.56 -3.87
CA PRO A 210 -13.93 14.03 -3.38
C PRO A 210 -13.97 13.65 -1.89
N GLY A 211 -13.41 12.49 -1.57
CA GLY A 211 -13.28 12.02 -0.19
C GLY A 211 -12.17 12.76 0.57
N ARG A 212 -12.16 12.61 1.91
CA ARG A 212 -11.08 13.06 2.80
C ARG A 212 -10.76 11.98 3.82
N LEU A 213 -9.53 11.47 3.85
CA LEU A 213 -9.04 10.59 4.93
C LEU A 213 -8.20 11.41 5.91
N PHE A 214 -8.42 11.24 7.21
CA PHE A 214 -7.66 11.89 8.27
C PHE A 214 -7.01 10.84 9.16
N TYR A 215 -5.78 11.08 9.58
CA TYR A 215 -5.05 10.27 10.56
C TYR A 215 -4.39 11.16 11.61
N ARG A 216 -4.55 10.80 12.89
CA ARG A 216 -3.99 11.53 14.05
C ARG A 216 -3.44 10.53 15.07
N MET A 217 -2.12 10.55 15.30
CA MET A 217 -1.48 9.67 16.31
C MET A 217 -1.86 10.03 17.74
N GLY A 218 -1.82 11.32 18.07
CA GLY A 218 -2.03 11.81 19.43
C GLY A 218 -3.50 12.08 19.81
N PRO A 219 -3.72 12.60 21.03
CA PRO A 219 -5.06 13.01 21.49
C PRO A 219 -5.68 14.10 20.61
N ALA A 220 -6.97 14.36 20.80
CA ALA A 220 -7.66 15.44 20.09
C ALA A 220 -6.95 16.79 20.29
N GLY A 221 -6.57 17.42 19.18
CA GLY A 221 -5.74 18.63 19.15
C GLY A 221 -4.28 18.41 18.69
N SER A 222 -3.82 17.17 18.59
CA SER A 222 -2.55 16.83 17.92
C SER A 222 -2.61 17.04 16.41
N THR A 223 -1.44 17.13 15.77
CA THR A 223 -1.26 17.23 14.32
C THR A 223 -1.94 16.07 13.58
N GLU A 224 -2.55 16.39 12.44
CA GLU A 224 -3.27 15.44 11.60
C GLU A 224 -2.65 15.40 10.20
N VAL A 225 -2.43 14.20 9.68
CA VAL A 225 -2.16 13.98 8.25
C VAL A 225 -3.51 13.78 7.56
N GLN A 226 -3.68 14.39 6.40
CA GLN A 226 -4.92 14.36 5.64
C GLN A 226 -4.60 13.89 4.21
N LEU A 227 -5.39 12.97 3.68
CA LEU A 227 -5.47 12.68 2.25
C LEU A 227 -6.74 13.38 1.74
N ASP A 228 -6.55 14.55 1.13
CA ASP A 228 -7.62 15.30 0.47
C ASP A 228 -7.72 14.91 -1.01
N ASN A 229 -8.77 15.38 -1.70
CA ASN A 229 -9.08 15.02 -3.08
C ASN A 229 -9.07 13.51 -3.29
N PHE A 230 -9.48 12.75 -2.26
CA PHE A 230 -9.37 11.30 -2.21
C PHE A 230 -10.45 10.69 -3.11
N GLY A 231 -10.03 10.25 -4.29
CA GLY A 231 -10.81 9.52 -5.26
C GLY A 231 -10.38 8.07 -5.32
N PHE A 232 -11.29 7.14 -5.01
CA PHE A 232 -11.08 5.71 -5.19
C PHE A 232 -12.15 5.10 -6.09
N LEU A 233 -11.75 4.63 -7.27
CA LEU A 233 -12.58 3.88 -8.21
C LEU A 233 -11.99 2.48 -8.39
N PHE A 234 -12.86 1.47 -8.36
CA PHE A 234 -12.62 0.13 -8.86
C PHE A 234 -13.89 -0.32 -9.59
N ASP A 235 -13.88 -0.32 -10.93
CA ASP A 235 -15.00 -0.79 -11.77
C ASP A 235 -14.56 -1.97 -12.63
N MET A 236 -14.75 -3.17 -12.09
CA MET A 236 -14.51 -4.44 -12.79
C MET A 236 -15.75 -4.78 -13.60
N HIS A 237 -15.71 -4.46 -14.90
CA HIS A 237 -16.84 -4.57 -15.84
C HIS A 237 -17.35 -6.01 -16.01
N GLN A 238 -16.44 -6.99 -15.99
CA GLN A 238 -16.74 -8.41 -16.20
C GLN A 238 -15.69 -9.29 -15.46
N GLY A 239 -16.13 -10.32 -14.75
CA GLY A 239 -15.27 -11.23 -13.99
C GLY A 239 -16.02 -12.25 -13.13
N THR A 240 -15.33 -12.82 -12.14
CA THR A 240 -15.86 -13.78 -11.16
C THR A 240 -15.88 -13.13 -9.77
N VAL A 241 -16.98 -13.29 -9.02
CA VAL A 241 -17.08 -12.85 -7.62
C VAL A 241 -17.65 -13.99 -6.79
N GLY A 242 -16.81 -14.63 -5.98
CA GLY A 242 -17.06 -15.96 -5.45
C GLY A 242 -16.57 -16.22 -4.04
N VAL A 243 -16.97 -17.37 -3.50
CA VAL A 243 -16.30 -18.01 -2.36
C VAL A 243 -15.90 -19.43 -2.78
N ASN A 244 -14.61 -19.74 -2.67
CA ASN A 244 -14.05 -21.06 -2.98
C ASN A 244 -13.62 -21.80 -1.70
N SER A 245 -12.77 -22.83 -1.80
CA SER A 245 -12.28 -23.58 -0.64
C SER A 245 -11.36 -22.78 0.29
N ASP A 246 -10.71 -21.73 -0.24
CA ASP A 246 -9.63 -21.03 0.44
C ASP A 246 -10.08 -19.64 0.91
N GLY A 247 -11.15 -19.08 0.34
CA GLY A 247 -11.75 -17.83 0.80
C GLY A 247 -12.62 -17.12 -0.24
N ILE A 248 -12.71 -15.80 -0.12
CA ILE A 248 -13.38 -14.93 -1.10
C ILE A 248 -12.45 -14.73 -2.30
N VAL A 249 -13.00 -14.74 -3.51
CA VAL A 249 -12.27 -14.46 -4.76
C VAL A 249 -12.99 -13.39 -5.59
N VAL A 250 -12.23 -12.44 -6.13
CA VAL A 250 -12.66 -11.43 -7.09
C VAL A 250 -11.62 -11.39 -8.21
N SER A 251 -11.96 -11.84 -9.42
CA SER A 251 -11.02 -11.86 -10.55
C SER A 251 -11.68 -11.34 -11.81
N SER A 252 -11.03 -10.47 -12.59
CA SER A 252 -11.57 -10.02 -13.88
C SER A 252 -11.57 -11.15 -14.91
N ALA A 253 -12.46 -11.07 -15.89
CA ALA A 253 -12.44 -12.02 -17.00
C ALA A 253 -11.19 -11.79 -17.87
N PRO A 254 -10.58 -12.84 -18.48
CA PRO A 254 -9.39 -12.68 -19.30
C PRO A 254 -9.59 -11.68 -20.45
N GLY A 255 -8.72 -10.67 -20.53
CA GLY A 255 -8.85 -9.57 -21.50
C GLY A 255 -10.04 -8.63 -21.26
N SER A 256 -10.65 -8.66 -20.06
CA SER A 256 -11.56 -7.62 -19.59
C SER A 256 -10.77 -6.57 -18.80
N ARG A 257 -10.88 -5.32 -19.23
CA ARG A 257 -10.38 -4.16 -18.50
C ARG A 257 -11.20 -3.94 -17.22
N THR A 258 -10.50 -3.57 -16.16
CA THR A 258 -11.05 -2.99 -14.93
C THR A 258 -10.56 -1.54 -14.82
N ASP A 259 -11.43 -0.59 -14.50
CA ASP A 259 -11.01 0.79 -14.27
C ASP A 259 -10.58 0.99 -12.82
N LEU A 260 -9.37 1.49 -12.60
CA LEU A 260 -8.81 1.80 -11.29
C LEU A 260 -8.51 3.30 -11.20
N ASN A 261 -8.95 3.96 -10.13
CA ASN A 261 -8.44 5.26 -9.69
C ASN A 261 -8.11 5.17 -8.20
N LEU A 262 -6.96 5.69 -7.81
CA LEU A 262 -6.58 5.99 -6.44
C LEU A 262 -5.76 7.29 -6.51
N THR A 263 -6.40 8.44 -6.34
CA THR A 263 -5.75 9.75 -6.40
C THR A 263 -6.03 10.51 -5.10
N PHE A 264 -5.03 11.21 -4.56
CA PHE A 264 -5.19 12.08 -3.40
C PHE A 264 -4.03 13.07 -3.26
N ASP A 265 -4.32 14.16 -2.56
CA ASP A 265 -3.35 15.15 -2.10
C ASP A 265 -3.03 14.92 -0.62
N VAL A 266 -1.75 14.81 -0.28
CA VAL A 266 -1.27 14.77 1.11
C VAL A 266 -1.19 16.19 1.66
N PHE A 267 -1.88 16.42 2.77
CA PHE A 267 -1.85 17.64 3.56
C PHE A 267 -1.45 17.35 5.02
N ALA A 268 -0.89 18.36 5.71
CA ALA A 268 -0.67 18.34 7.15
C ALA A 268 -1.37 19.53 7.83
N ASN A 269 -2.20 19.29 8.85
CA ASN A 269 -2.90 20.36 9.55
C ASN A 269 -2.11 20.87 10.77
N VAL A 270 -1.88 22.18 10.81
CA VAL A 270 -1.01 22.84 11.79
C VAL A 270 -1.55 22.82 13.23
N ALA A 271 -2.84 23.05 13.45
CA ALA A 271 -3.40 23.11 14.81
C ALA A 271 -4.94 23.06 14.85
N ASN A 272 -5.52 21.86 14.90
CA ASN A 272 -6.96 21.69 15.17
C ASN A 272 -7.28 21.93 16.66
N GLY A 273 -7.28 23.21 17.08
CA GLY A 273 -7.52 23.64 18.47
C GLY A 273 -8.92 23.36 19.05
N ALA A 274 -9.76 22.61 18.32
CA ALA A 274 -11.06 22.12 18.76
C ALA A 274 -10.98 20.64 19.15
N SER A 275 -11.61 20.26 20.26
CA SER A 275 -11.50 18.94 20.90
C SER A 275 -12.06 17.73 20.13
N THR A 276 -12.41 17.90 18.85
CA THR A 276 -13.06 16.87 18.00
C THR A 276 -12.72 16.99 16.51
N ALA A 277 -11.88 17.96 16.11
CA ALA A 277 -11.78 18.36 14.71
C ALA A 277 -10.85 17.44 13.93
N PHE A 278 -11.44 16.50 13.17
CA PHE A 278 -10.94 16.14 11.85
C PHE A 278 -11.58 17.12 10.87
N GLN A 279 -10.84 18.13 10.42
CA GLN A 279 -11.36 19.23 9.58
C GLN A 279 -10.30 19.72 8.60
N PHE A 280 -10.78 20.14 7.43
CA PHE A 280 -9.98 20.81 6.40
C PHE A 280 -10.24 22.32 6.47
N ASN A 281 -9.19 23.14 6.53
CA ASN A 281 -9.30 24.60 6.66
C ASN A 281 -8.00 25.30 6.24
N GLU A 282 -7.93 26.63 6.40
CA GLU A 282 -6.75 27.48 6.08
C GLU A 282 -5.42 27.06 6.76
N GLN A 283 -5.45 26.10 7.70
CA GLN A 283 -4.27 25.55 8.38
C GLN A 283 -3.81 24.19 7.82
N SER A 284 -4.51 23.64 6.82
CA SER A 284 -4.09 22.45 6.07
C SER A 284 -3.02 22.85 5.05
N ILE A 285 -1.77 22.42 5.28
CA ILE A 285 -0.63 22.70 4.42
C ILE A 285 -0.49 21.58 3.37
N PRO A 286 -0.48 21.88 2.06
CA PRO A 286 -0.25 20.88 1.01
C PRO A 286 1.20 20.37 1.03
N MET A 287 1.39 19.11 0.63
CA MET A 287 2.71 18.47 0.57
C MET A 287 2.99 17.72 -0.73
N LEU A 288 2.07 16.86 -1.20
CA LEU A 288 2.32 15.93 -2.30
C LEU A 288 1.01 15.50 -2.98
N LEU A 289 0.92 15.58 -4.30
CA LEU A 289 -0.07 14.85 -5.09
C LEU A 289 0.46 13.43 -5.35
N PHE A 290 -0.39 12.41 -5.16
CA PHE A 290 -0.12 11.03 -5.55
C PHE A 290 -1.33 10.43 -6.28
N GLY A 291 -1.10 9.55 -7.25
CA GLY A 291 -2.14 8.60 -7.62
C GLY A 291 -1.81 7.56 -8.68
N TRP A 292 -2.68 6.56 -8.77
CA TRP A 292 -2.78 5.59 -9.86
C TRP A 292 -4.12 5.77 -10.56
N ARG A 293 -4.15 5.82 -11.89
CA ARG A 293 -5.40 5.96 -12.67
C ARG A 293 -5.31 5.28 -14.03
N GLY A 294 -6.42 4.74 -14.53
CA GLY A 294 -6.53 4.11 -15.84
C GLY A 294 -7.02 2.66 -15.78
N GLY A 295 -6.71 1.87 -16.81
CA GLY A 295 -7.09 0.46 -16.87
C GLY A 295 -6.08 -0.45 -16.17
N ILE A 296 -6.59 -1.53 -15.58
CA ILE A 296 -5.82 -2.72 -15.21
C ILE A 296 -6.46 -3.95 -15.87
N GLU A 297 -5.66 -4.97 -16.17
CA GLU A 297 -6.07 -6.20 -16.84
C GLU A 297 -5.74 -7.43 -15.97
N ASP A 298 -6.46 -8.54 -16.21
CA ASP A 298 -6.28 -9.81 -15.50
C ASP A 298 -6.11 -9.67 -13.97
N PHE A 299 -6.96 -8.83 -13.36
CA PHE A 299 -7.02 -8.63 -11.91
C PHE A 299 -7.41 -9.92 -11.20
N ASP A 300 -6.71 -10.28 -10.13
CA ASP A 300 -7.10 -11.34 -9.19
C ASP A 300 -6.89 -10.86 -7.76
N LEU A 301 -7.91 -11.04 -6.92
CA LEU A 301 -7.88 -10.82 -5.47
C LEU A 301 -8.45 -12.05 -4.78
N GLN A 302 -7.67 -12.66 -3.89
CA GLN A 302 -8.12 -13.76 -3.03
C GLN A 302 -7.91 -13.42 -1.55
N LEU A 303 -8.99 -13.42 -0.76
CA LEU A 303 -8.97 -13.14 0.67
C LEU A 303 -9.25 -14.41 1.48
N ARG A 304 -8.25 -14.88 2.23
CA ARG A 304 -8.22 -16.16 2.94
C ARG A 304 -8.33 -15.94 4.46
N PRO A 305 -9.22 -16.64 5.19
CA PRO A 305 -9.38 -16.52 6.64
C PRO A 305 -8.33 -17.36 7.39
N GLN A 306 -7.06 -17.08 7.10
CA GLN A 306 -5.89 -17.68 7.72
C GLN A 306 -4.84 -16.60 7.93
N GLY A 307 -4.13 -16.64 9.05
CA GLY A 307 -3.07 -15.70 9.38
C GLY A 307 -1.73 -16.17 8.85
N ALA A 308 -0.68 -15.93 9.62
CA ALA A 308 0.67 -16.22 9.23
C ALA A 308 0.99 -17.72 9.25
N TRP A 309 1.90 -18.13 8.38
CA TRP A 309 2.39 -19.50 8.33
C TRP A 309 3.51 -19.70 9.36
N LEU A 310 3.32 -20.66 10.27
CA LEU A 310 4.30 -20.99 11.31
C LEU A 310 5.28 -22.07 10.81
N PRO A 311 6.58 -21.78 10.74
CA PRO A 311 7.54 -22.64 10.07
C PRO A 311 7.92 -23.92 10.84
N ASP A 312 7.69 -23.97 12.16
CA ASP A 312 8.10 -25.08 13.02
C ASP A 312 7.13 -26.28 12.99
N ASP A 313 5.84 -26.04 12.77
CA ASP A 313 4.81 -27.09 12.67
C ASP A 313 4.01 -27.07 11.36
N GLY A 314 4.20 -26.05 10.52
CA GLY A 314 3.56 -25.89 9.21
C GLY A 314 2.09 -25.46 9.27
N THR A 315 1.60 -25.00 10.43
CA THR A 315 0.23 -24.52 10.60
C THR A 315 0.07 -23.05 10.21
N PHE A 316 -1.17 -22.60 10.04
CA PHE A 316 -1.51 -21.17 9.90
C PHE A 316 -2.20 -20.69 11.18
N THR A 317 -1.93 -19.45 11.60
CA THR A 317 -2.64 -18.77 12.68
C THR A 317 -4.04 -18.30 12.23
N GLN A 318 -4.76 -17.55 13.06
CA GLN A 318 -6.17 -17.14 12.84
C GLN A 318 -6.34 -15.71 12.28
N GLY A 319 -5.26 -15.06 11.85
CA GLY A 319 -5.30 -13.79 11.13
C GLY A 319 -5.97 -13.84 9.75
N LEU A 320 -5.68 -12.84 8.93
CA LEU A 320 -6.29 -12.64 7.62
C LEU A 320 -5.21 -12.47 6.55
N THR A 321 -5.30 -13.21 5.45
CA THR A 321 -4.32 -13.15 4.36
C THR A 321 -4.97 -12.82 3.03
N ALA A 322 -4.58 -11.70 2.43
CA ALA A 322 -4.93 -11.33 1.06
C ALA A 322 -3.82 -11.74 0.09
N SER A 323 -4.18 -12.04 -1.15
CA SER A 323 -3.28 -12.02 -2.30
C SER A 323 -3.93 -11.19 -3.41
N LEU A 324 -3.15 -10.39 -4.12
CA LEU A 324 -3.63 -9.48 -5.17
C LEU A 324 -2.63 -9.46 -6.33
N GLY A 325 -3.09 -9.43 -7.58
CA GLY A 325 -2.22 -9.18 -8.73
C GLY A 325 -3.01 -8.66 -9.94
N PHE A 326 -2.36 -7.87 -10.79
CA PHE A 326 -2.92 -7.37 -12.05
C PHE A 326 -1.84 -6.90 -13.02
N ASP A 327 -2.19 -6.87 -14.31
CA ASP A 327 -1.37 -6.30 -15.38
C ASP A 327 -1.79 -4.84 -15.66
N LEU A 328 -0.86 -4.01 -16.14
CA LEU A 328 -1.11 -2.59 -16.40
C LEU A 328 -1.59 -2.39 -17.84
N ALA A 329 -2.80 -1.81 -18.02
CA ALA A 329 -3.30 -1.52 -19.36
C ALA A 329 -2.50 -0.38 -20.03
N ASP A 330 -2.61 -0.26 -21.36
CA ASP A 330 -1.88 0.74 -22.16
C ASP A 330 -2.10 2.21 -21.73
N ASN A 331 -3.24 2.49 -21.10
CA ASN A 331 -3.65 3.78 -20.58
C ASN A 331 -3.45 3.95 -19.07
N PHE A 332 -2.83 2.99 -18.37
CA PHE A 332 -2.49 3.14 -16.95
C PHE A 332 -1.49 4.28 -16.75
N GLN A 333 -1.67 5.03 -15.67
CA GLN A 333 -0.85 6.17 -15.30
C GLN A 333 -0.56 6.15 -13.80
N PHE A 334 0.71 6.34 -13.44
CA PHE A 334 1.11 6.79 -12.11
C PHE A 334 1.35 8.31 -12.15
N VAL A 335 0.87 9.05 -11.16
CA VAL A 335 1.04 10.50 -11.05
C VAL A 335 1.67 10.89 -9.72
N LEU A 336 2.61 11.83 -9.77
CA LEU A 336 3.30 12.37 -8.61
C LEU A 336 3.58 13.86 -8.82
N GLY A 337 3.21 14.71 -7.87
CA GLY A 337 3.40 16.16 -8.01
C GLY A 337 3.27 16.91 -6.69
N GLU A 338 3.10 18.23 -6.80
CA GLU A 338 2.89 19.09 -5.63
C GLU A 338 1.40 19.39 -5.46
N ALA A 339 0.85 19.02 -4.30
CA ALA A 339 -0.47 19.49 -3.89
C ALA A 339 -0.47 21.02 -3.75
N ARG A 340 -1.64 21.67 -3.86
CA ARG A 340 -1.76 23.14 -3.78
C ARG A 340 -2.90 23.59 -2.88
N TYR A 341 -2.82 24.83 -2.38
CA TYR A 341 -3.88 25.45 -1.59
C TYR A 341 -5.15 25.65 -2.43
N GLU A 342 -6.29 25.18 -1.92
CA GLU A 342 -7.58 25.14 -2.61
C GLU A 342 -8.36 26.47 -2.51
N ASP A 343 -7.70 27.59 -2.81
CA ASP A 343 -8.24 28.93 -2.49
C ASP A 343 -9.24 29.49 -3.52
N SER A 344 -9.35 28.91 -4.73
CA SER A 344 -10.18 29.51 -5.80
C SER A 344 -10.77 28.59 -6.87
N GLY A 345 -10.68 27.26 -6.73
CA GLY A 345 -11.16 26.32 -7.74
C GLY A 345 -10.34 26.35 -9.05
N ASP A 346 -9.02 26.55 -8.91
CA ASP A 346 -8.06 26.41 -10.01
C ASP A 346 -7.35 25.06 -9.84
N GLU A 347 -7.75 24.09 -10.66
CA GLU A 347 -7.33 22.67 -10.62
C GLU A 347 -5.87 22.47 -11.10
N GLY A 348 -5.15 23.56 -11.40
CA GLY A 348 -3.82 23.57 -11.96
C GLY A 348 -2.70 23.20 -10.98
N GLN A 349 -2.60 21.93 -10.61
CA GLN A 349 -1.43 21.36 -9.94
C GLN A 349 -0.33 20.99 -10.95
N SER A 350 0.94 21.20 -10.61
CA SER A 350 2.07 20.77 -11.45
C SER A 350 2.52 19.37 -11.01
N TYR A 351 2.62 18.42 -11.96
CA TYR A 351 2.92 17.02 -11.66
C TYR A 351 3.64 16.30 -12.80
N LEU A 352 4.21 15.14 -12.48
CA LEU A 352 4.76 14.18 -13.43
C LEU A 352 3.75 13.06 -13.66
N GLU A 353 3.46 12.75 -14.91
CA GLU A 353 2.73 11.56 -15.34
C GLU A 353 3.70 10.50 -15.86
N PHE A 354 3.61 9.32 -15.27
CA PHE A 354 4.32 8.12 -15.65
C PHE A 354 3.34 7.26 -16.45
N THR A 355 3.57 7.14 -17.75
CA THR A 355 2.62 6.60 -18.74
C THR A 355 3.28 5.53 -19.61
N GLN A 356 2.48 4.86 -20.46
CA GLN A 356 2.93 3.78 -21.35
C GLN A 356 3.68 2.70 -20.57
N PRO A 357 2.99 1.95 -19.67
CA PRO A 357 3.62 0.86 -18.94
C PRO A 357 4.16 -0.20 -19.90
N ILE A 358 5.30 -0.77 -19.55
CA ILE A 358 5.93 -1.89 -20.26
C ILE A 358 6.22 -2.98 -19.24
N SER A 359 5.53 -4.12 -19.40
CA SER A 359 5.82 -5.37 -18.69
C SER A 359 7.22 -5.88 -19.03
N MET A 360 7.95 -6.35 -18.03
CA MET A 360 9.30 -6.87 -18.18
C MET A 360 9.27 -8.18 -19.00
N PRO A 361 10.03 -8.27 -20.11
CA PRO A 361 9.89 -9.36 -21.07
C PRO A 361 10.57 -10.65 -20.59
N THR A 362 9.81 -11.62 -20.10
CA THR A 362 10.37 -12.90 -19.63
C THR A 362 10.59 -13.91 -20.77
N THR A 363 11.75 -14.57 -20.78
CA THR A 363 12.08 -15.68 -21.70
C THR A 363 11.65 -17.04 -21.17
N LEU A 364 11.25 -17.12 -19.90
CA LEU A 364 10.75 -18.32 -19.23
C LEU A 364 9.25 -18.58 -19.47
N GLY A 365 8.54 -17.61 -20.06
CA GLY A 365 7.08 -17.59 -20.21
C GLY A 365 6.43 -16.92 -18.99
N GLN A 366 5.64 -15.87 -19.24
CA GLN A 366 5.01 -15.10 -18.17
C GLN A 366 4.07 -15.96 -17.32
N ASN A 367 4.31 -15.95 -16.00
CA ASN A 367 3.37 -16.40 -14.98
C ASN A 367 3.13 -15.35 -13.88
N ARG A 368 3.92 -14.27 -13.84
CA ARG A 368 3.79 -13.18 -12.86
C ARG A 368 2.99 -12.02 -13.44
N LYS A 369 2.36 -11.24 -12.57
CA LYS A 369 1.63 -10.02 -12.91
C LYS A 369 2.54 -8.80 -12.85
N ASP A 370 2.20 -7.75 -13.61
CA ASP A 370 2.98 -6.50 -13.60
C ASP A 370 3.07 -5.89 -12.19
N LEU A 371 2.00 -5.95 -11.41
CA LEU A 371 2.02 -5.75 -9.96
C LEU A 371 1.49 -6.99 -9.27
N GLU A 372 2.27 -7.52 -8.33
CA GLU A 372 1.96 -8.74 -7.58
C GLU A 372 2.13 -8.51 -6.07
N PHE A 373 1.15 -8.97 -5.30
CA PHE A 373 1.15 -9.05 -3.85
C PHE A 373 0.80 -10.50 -3.47
N GLY A 374 1.76 -11.42 -3.58
CA GLY A 374 1.52 -12.86 -3.44
C GLY A 374 0.89 -13.25 -2.10
N TYR A 375 1.39 -12.72 -0.98
CA TYR A 375 0.72 -12.78 0.31
C TYR A 375 0.91 -11.49 1.12
N LEU A 376 -0.20 -10.91 1.59
CA LEU A 376 -0.30 -9.85 2.59
C LEU A 376 -1.09 -10.40 3.77
N THR A 377 -0.41 -10.71 4.87
CA THR A 377 -1.01 -11.26 6.07
C THR A 377 -1.07 -10.22 7.19
N LEU A 378 -2.26 -10.04 7.76
CA LEU A 378 -2.49 -9.30 8.99
C LEU A 378 -2.76 -10.30 10.12
N ASP A 379 -2.00 -10.22 11.21
CA ASP A 379 -2.07 -11.14 12.34
C ASP A 379 -1.70 -10.43 13.65
N THR A 380 -1.89 -11.08 14.80
CA THR A 380 -1.36 -10.60 16.08
C THR A 380 -0.24 -11.48 16.58
N VAL A 381 0.79 -10.86 17.16
CA VAL A 381 1.88 -11.60 17.81
C VAL A 381 1.34 -12.29 19.06
N SER A 382 1.18 -13.61 19.00
CA SER A 382 0.76 -14.42 20.15
C SER A 382 1.79 -14.32 21.27
N ALA A 383 1.32 -14.32 22.52
CA ALA A 383 2.25 -14.24 23.64
C ALA A 383 3.09 -15.53 23.73
N ALA A 384 4.36 -15.39 24.09
CA ALA A 384 5.44 -16.38 23.89
C ALA A 384 6.07 -16.40 22.48
N HIS A 385 5.87 -15.35 21.69
CA HIS A 385 6.70 -14.99 20.53
C HIS A 385 6.73 -16.03 19.40
N GLN A 386 5.58 -16.59 19.00
CA GLN A 386 5.51 -17.41 17.79
C GLN A 386 5.77 -16.53 16.55
N SER A 387 7.03 -16.44 16.15
CA SER A 387 7.49 -15.69 14.98
C SER A 387 7.26 -16.48 13.69
N VAL A 388 7.05 -15.77 12.58
CA VAL A 388 7.08 -16.34 11.23
C VAL A 388 8.49 -16.72 10.76
N GLY A 389 9.50 -16.44 11.59
CA GLY A 389 10.91 -16.62 11.32
C GLY A 389 11.50 -15.46 10.50
N GLY A 390 12.83 -15.47 10.44
CA GLY A 390 13.61 -14.48 9.70
C GLY A 390 13.43 -14.52 8.18
N ILE A 391 13.91 -13.45 7.53
CA ILE A 391 13.95 -13.28 6.09
C ILE A 391 15.37 -13.52 5.60
N CYS A 392 15.52 -14.36 4.58
CA CYS A 392 16.80 -14.51 3.90
C CYS A 392 17.11 -13.30 3.02
N PHE A 393 18.33 -12.77 3.08
CA PHE A 393 18.85 -11.74 2.18
C PHE A 393 19.94 -12.32 1.25
N GLY A 394 19.73 -12.22 -0.06
CA GLY A 394 20.63 -12.72 -1.11
C GLY A 394 20.51 -14.23 -1.40
N GLY A 395 21.29 -14.72 -2.36
CA GLY A 395 21.35 -16.14 -2.75
C GLY A 395 20.43 -16.54 -3.91
N ALA A 396 19.76 -17.68 -3.78
CA ALA A 396 18.58 -18.04 -4.59
C ALA A 396 17.56 -18.70 -3.67
N ASN A 397 17.21 -17.94 -2.63
CA ASN A 397 16.20 -18.34 -1.66
C ASN A 397 14.83 -18.16 -2.30
N THR A 398 14.25 -19.26 -2.78
CA THR A 398 12.80 -19.30 -3.07
C THR A 398 12.03 -18.99 -1.79
N TYR A 399 10.87 -18.34 -1.97
CA TYR A 399 10.25 -17.49 -0.97
C TYR A 399 9.67 -18.21 0.27
N GLY A 400 9.29 -17.40 1.25
CA GLY A 400 8.27 -17.78 2.24
C GLY A 400 8.71 -18.63 3.43
N SER A 401 9.73 -19.48 3.32
CA SER A 401 9.96 -20.51 4.36
C SER A 401 11.40 -21.05 4.53
N THR A 402 12.15 -20.52 5.51
CA THR A 402 13.20 -21.30 6.21
C THR A 402 13.47 -20.76 7.63
N PRO A 403 13.10 -21.47 8.72
CA PRO A 403 13.30 -20.99 10.10
C PRO A 403 14.73 -21.14 10.64
N SER A 404 15.70 -21.56 9.85
CA SER A 404 17.01 -22.01 10.38
C SER A 404 18.24 -21.77 9.51
N ALA A 405 18.12 -21.64 8.19
CA ALA A 405 19.25 -21.35 7.30
C ALA A 405 18.77 -20.93 5.91
N CYS A 406 19.48 -20.00 5.29
CA CYS A 406 19.28 -19.64 3.89
C CYS A 406 19.99 -20.62 2.96
N ALA A 407 19.32 -20.95 1.85
CA ALA A 407 19.88 -21.74 0.76
C ALA A 407 20.86 -20.90 -0.07
N SER A 408 22.09 -21.42 -0.21
CA SER A 408 23.02 -20.93 -1.23
C SER A 408 22.60 -21.44 -2.61
N SER A 409 22.63 -20.55 -3.60
CA SER A 409 22.19 -20.88 -4.96
C SER A 409 23.08 -21.91 -5.66
N THR A 410 22.57 -22.55 -6.72
CA THR A 410 23.43 -23.24 -7.69
C THR A 410 24.18 -22.19 -8.52
N GLY A 411 25.23 -21.64 -7.92
CA GLY A 411 25.99 -20.48 -8.40
C GLY A 411 26.76 -19.84 -7.24
N GLY A 412 26.11 -19.68 -6.08
CA GLY A 412 26.73 -19.28 -4.80
C GLY A 412 27.36 -17.89 -4.81
N VAL A 413 26.85 -17.00 -5.67
CA VAL A 413 27.62 -15.82 -6.12
C VAL A 413 27.48 -14.60 -5.20
N LEU A 414 26.31 -14.41 -4.60
CA LEU A 414 26.05 -13.33 -3.64
C LEU A 414 26.01 -13.87 -2.20
N PRO A 415 26.51 -13.12 -1.20
CA PRO A 415 26.42 -13.51 0.21
C PRO A 415 24.97 -13.71 0.66
N THR A 416 24.70 -14.83 1.33
CA THR A 416 23.40 -15.17 1.93
C THR A 416 23.41 -14.92 3.43
N GLU A 417 22.34 -14.33 3.94
CA GLU A 417 22.19 -13.97 5.35
C GLU A 417 20.75 -14.22 5.81
N LEU A 418 20.55 -14.71 7.04
CA LEU A 418 19.22 -14.82 7.65
C LEU A 418 19.06 -13.69 8.65
N LEU A 419 18.04 -12.85 8.45
CA LEU A 419 17.80 -11.65 9.25
C LEU A 419 16.49 -11.82 10.01
N ASP A 420 16.53 -11.73 11.34
CA ASP A 420 15.34 -11.85 12.17
C ASP A 420 15.33 -10.78 13.26
N VAL A 421 14.14 -10.24 13.52
CA VAL A 421 13.87 -9.38 14.67
C VAL A 421 12.71 -10.04 15.41
N ALA A 422 13.03 -10.58 16.59
CA ALA A 422 12.08 -11.36 17.37
C ALA A 422 10.97 -10.43 17.91
N PRO A 423 9.69 -10.72 17.61
CA PRO A 423 8.60 -9.80 17.96
C PRO A 423 8.32 -9.79 19.46
N SER A 424 7.98 -8.62 19.98
CA SER A 424 7.50 -8.44 21.35
C SER A 424 6.02 -8.84 21.49
N ASP A 425 5.60 -9.26 22.70
CA ASP A 425 4.20 -9.59 22.99
C ASP A 425 3.27 -8.40 22.65
N THR A 426 2.02 -8.70 22.27
CA THR A 426 0.94 -7.71 22.01
C THR A 426 1.13 -6.79 20.79
N GLY A 427 2.01 -7.14 19.85
CA GLY A 427 2.16 -6.45 18.56
C GLY A 427 1.12 -6.85 17.50
N LEU A 428 0.91 -5.97 16.52
CA LEU A 428 0.24 -6.27 15.25
C LEU A 428 1.29 -6.67 14.22
N ALA A 429 1.17 -7.87 13.64
CA ALA A 429 2.06 -8.36 12.60
C ALA A 429 1.48 -8.05 11.20
N ILE A 430 2.29 -7.47 10.33
CA ILE A 430 2.02 -7.32 8.90
C ILE A 430 3.15 -8.06 8.16
N ILE A 431 2.81 -9.19 7.56
CA ILE A 431 3.77 -10.14 6.99
C ILE A 431 3.52 -10.23 5.48
N ASN A 432 4.54 -9.87 4.69
CA ASN A 432 4.47 -9.83 3.24
C ASN A 432 5.44 -10.83 2.63
N ARG A 433 5.00 -11.57 1.63
CA ARG A 433 5.80 -12.53 0.85
C ARG A 433 5.41 -12.44 -0.61
N GLU A 434 6.35 -12.66 -1.52
CA GLU A 434 6.08 -12.80 -2.96
C GLU A 434 5.43 -11.55 -3.57
N TRP A 435 5.85 -10.37 -3.11
CA TRP A 435 5.44 -9.09 -3.69
C TRP A 435 6.44 -8.68 -4.77
N GLY A 436 5.99 -8.06 -5.87
CA GLY A 436 6.86 -7.66 -6.98
C GLY A 436 6.24 -6.58 -7.86
N LEU A 437 7.10 -5.83 -8.56
CA LEU A 437 6.72 -4.85 -9.59
C LEU A 437 7.52 -5.15 -10.85
N HIS A 438 6.87 -5.86 -11.77
CA HIS A 438 7.44 -6.39 -13.01
C HIS A 438 7.10 -5.56 -14.25
N ALA A 439 6.70 -4.30 -14.07
CA ALA A 439 6.55 -3.32 -15.14
C ALA A 439 7.07 -1.94 -14.72
N TYR A 440 7.40 -1.11 -15.71
CA TYR A 440 7.79 0.28 -15.51
C TYR A 440 7.11 1.19 -16.54
N SER A 441 6.96 2.48 -16.23
CA SER A 441 6.46 3.46 -17.21
C SER A 441 7.55 3.89 -18.17
N SER A 442 7.37 3.57 -19.45
CA SER A 442 8.34 3.90 -20.51
C SER A 442 8.31 5.35 -20.98
N LYS A 443 7.52 6.20 -20.31
CA LYS A 443 7.38 7.62 -20.65
C LYS A 443 7.02 8.47 -19.44
N VAL A 444 7.77 9.55 -19.22
CA VAL A 444 7.48 10.58 -18.21
C VAL A 444 7.11 11.90 -18.89
N VAL A 445 5.96 12.47 -18.52
CA VAL A 445 5.43 13.75 -19.03
C VAL A 445 5.27 14.72 -17.87
N TYR A 446 5.83 15.92 -17.98
CA TYR A 446 5.52 17.01 -17.05
C TYR A 446 4.21 17.69 -17.46
N ARG A 447 3.29 17.79 -16.50
CA ARG A 447 2.08 18.58 -16.56
C ARG A 447 2.27 19.86 -15.75
N ASP A 448 2.01 20.99 -16.38
CA ASP A 448 2.01 22.29 -15.70
C ASP A 448 0.77 22.49 -14.82
N GLY A 449 -0.32 21.78 -15.14
CA GLY A 449 -1.65 21.93 -14.56
C GLY A 449 -2.40 23.16 -15.07
N VAL A 450 -1.73 24.32 -15.03
CA VAL A 450 -2.34 25.62 -15.37
C VAL A 450 -2.42 25.85 -16.88
N SER A 451 -1.42 25.43 -17.66
CA SER A 451 -1.47 25.53 -19.11
C SER A 451 -0.94 24.29 -19.84
N ALA A 452 -1.79 23.65 -20.64
CA ALA A 452 -1.39 22.56 -21.52
C ALA A 452 -0.31 22.96 -22.56
N ALA A 453 -0.10 24.26 -22.80
CA ALA A 453 0.99 24.77 -23.64
C ALA A 453 2.37 24.72 -22.97
N ASN A 454 2.42 24.54 -21.65
CA ASN A 454 3.64 24.41 -20.84
C ASN A 454 3.96 22.94 -20.49
N ASN A 455 3.13 21.98 -20.93
CA ASN A 455 3.39 20.56 -20.74
C ASN A 455 4.65 20.14 -21.52
N ILE A 456 5.47 19.27 -20.92
CA ILE A 456 6.73 18.80 -21.52
C ILE A 456 6.74 17.30 -21.65
N ASP A 457 7.06 16.84 -22.85
CA ASP A 457 7.09 15.45 -23.28
C ASP A 457 8.32 15.28 -24.18
N GLU A 458 9.42 14.76 -23.62
CA GLU A 458 10.72 14.67 -24.31
C GLU A 458 11.16 13.22 -24.62
N GLY A 459 10.27 12.24 -24.47
CA GLY A 459 10.59 10.84 -24.79
C GLY A 459 11.61 10.19 -23.84
N TRP A 460 11.61 10.56 -22.55
CA TRP A 460 12.44 9.93 -21.52
C TRP A 460 11.60 9.07 -20.55
N ALA A 461 12.25 8.10 -19.91
CA ALA A 461 11.65 7.19 -18.94
C ALA A 461 12.43 7.15 -17.62
N LEU A 462 11.70 6.82 -16.56
CA LEU A 462 12.27 6.20 -15.37
C LEU A 462 11.90 4.73 -15.37
N ILE A 463 12.91 3.87 -15.42
CA ILE A 463 12.74 2.42 -15.30
C ILE A 463 12.90 2.08 -13.83
N TYR A 464 11.77 1.82 -13.20
CA TYR A 464 11.67 1.37 -11.83
C TYR A 464 10.94 0.02 -11.83
N THR A 465 11.62 -1.02 -11.38
CA THR A 465 11.03 -2.34 -11.15
C THR A 465 11.48 -2.81 -9.78
N LEU A 466 10.69 -3.67 -9.16
CA LEU A 466 11.04 -4.32 -7.90
C LEU A 466 11.03 -5.82 -8.18
N GLY A 467 12.16 -6.47 -7.88
CA GLY A 467 12.18 -7.91 -7.70
C GLY A 467 11.42 -8.29 -6.42
N ASP A 468 11.69 -9.47 -5.89
CA ASP A 468 10.89 -10.05 -4.82
C ASP A 468 11.06 -9.36 -3.48
N ILE A 469 9.98 -8.76 -3.02
CA ILE A 469 9.84 -8.10 -1.73
C ILE A 469 9.28 -9.12 -0.74
N SER A 470 9.97 -9.27 0.39
CA SER A 470 9.49 -10.01 1.57
C SER A 470 9.76 -9.19 2.81
N THR A 471 8.75 -9.02 3.66
CA THR A 471 8.86 -8.17 4.85
C THR A 471 8.15 -8.75 6.08
N ASN A 472 8.73 -8.55 7.25
CA ASN A 472 8.10 -8.71 8.56
C ASN A 472 7.99 -7.31 9.18
N TRP A 473 6.79 -6.87 9.52
CA TRP A 473 6.57 -5.65 10.30
C TRP A 473 5.82 -6.02 11.57
N TYR A 474 6.32 -5.62 12.72
CA TYR A 474 5.64 -5.78 14.00
C TYR A 474 5.41 -4.40 14.59
N LEU A 475 4.14 -4.00 14.71
CA LEU A 475 3.72 -2.67 15.14
C LEU A 475 3.22 -2.72 16.58
N TYR A 476 3.73 -1.84 17.44
CA TYR A 476 3.36 -1.77 18.86
C TYR A 476 2.73 -0.41 19.19
N PRO A 477 1.45 -0.37 19.59
CA PRO A 477 0.81 0.89 19.96
C PRO A 477 1.49 1.45 21.22
N GLN A 478 1.72 2.76 21.27
CA GLN A 478 2.34 3.41 22.41
C GLN A 478 1.35 4.32 23.15
N SER A 479 1.79 4.85 24.30
CA SER A 479 1.06 5.87 25.07
C SER A 479 1.60 7.29 24.83
N GLY A 480 2.59 7.43 23.94
CA GLY A 480 3.13 8.70 23.50
C GLY A 480 2.20 9.44 22.53
N ASP A 481 2.49 10.71 22.31
CA ASP A 481 1.73 11.63 21.47
C ASP A 481 2.30 11.80 20.05
N GLY A 482 3.42 11.12 19.74
CA GLY A 482 4.16 11.26 18.49
C GLY A 482 4.98 12.55 18.38
N ALA A 483 5.03 13.37 19.44
CA ALA A 483 5.56 14.73 19.37
C ALA A 483 7.09 14.82 19.39
N THR A 484 7.78 13.81 19.92
CA THR A 484 9.24 13.77 20.06
C THR A 484 9.76 12.32 19.98
N PRO A 485 11.05 12.08 19.67
CA PRO A 485 11.64 10.73 19.63
C PRO A 485 11.48 9.91 20.93
N GLY A 486 11.39 10.57 22.09
CA GLY A 486 11.15 9.92 23.39
C GLY A 486 9.66 9.72 23.74
N SER A 487 8.75 10.09 22.83
CA SER A 487 7.29 9.96 22.95
C SER A 487 6.69 9.61 21.57
N PRO A 488 7.08 8.47 20.96
CA PRO A 488 6.53 8.05 19.67
C PRO A 488 5.04 7.69 19.79
N GLY A 489 4.30 7.80 18.68
CA GLY A 489 2.89 7.40 18.63
C GLY A 489 2.73 5.87 18.57
N PHE A 490 3.63 5.20 17.84
CA PHE A 490 3.84 3.76 17.90
C PHE A 490 5.33 3.43 17.70
N THR A 491 5.77 2.24 18.12
CA THR A 491 7.07 1.69 17.70
C THR A 491 6.87 0.55 16.72
N MET A 492 7.87 0.29 15.88
CA MET A 492 7.84 -0.84 14.95
C MET A 492 9.19 -1.53 14.81
N ASP A 493 9.15 -2.85 14.73
CA ASP A 493 10.24 -3.67 14.24
C ASP A 493 9.98 -3.98 12.77
N VAL A 494 10.99 -3.85 11.93
CA VAL A 494 10.87 -4.13 10.49
C VAL A 494 12.08 -4.89 10.01
N VAL A 495 11.86 -5.96 9.25
CA VAL A 495 12.84 -6.54 8.34
C VAL A 495 12.20 -6.59 6.97
N ALA A 496 12.80 -5.92 5.99
CA ALA A 496 12.31 -5.82 4.63
C ALA A 496 13.46 -6.06 3.64
N ALA A 497 13.36 -7.14 2.86
CA ALA A 497 14.31 -7.47 1.81
C ALA A 497 13.61 -7.39 0.44
N ILE A 498 14.29 -6.79 -0.54
CA ILE A 498 13.93 -6.80 -1.96
C ILE A 498 15.06 -7.50 -2.71
N GLN A 499 14.76 -8.46 -3.57
CA GLN A 499 15.78 -9.31 -4.20
C GLN A 499 15.57 -9.47 -5.69
N THR A 500 16.68 -9.37 -6.42
CA THR A 500 16.71 -9.79 -7.82
C THR A 500 16.99 -11.29 -7.89
N GLU A 501 16.05 -12.05 -8.46
CA GLU A 501 16.31 -13.45 -8.82
C GLU A 501 17.33 -13.56 -9.96
N GLY A 502 17.96 -14.73 -10.09
CA GLY A 502 18.94 -15.01 -11.14
C GLY A 502 20.39 -14.88 -10.66
N GLY A 503 21.30 -15.53 -11.39
CA GLY A 503 22.69 -15.72 -11.00
C GLY A 503 23.67 -15.03 -11.94
N ALA A 504 24.74 -15.76 -12.25
CA ALA A 504 25.80 -15.28 -13.13
C ALA A 504 25.95 -16.18 -14.36
N ASP A 505 26.26 -15.55 -15.51
CA ASP A 505 26.55 -16.24 -16.76
C ASP A 505 27.87 -17.05 -16.69
N ALA A 506 28.19 -17.78 -17.75
CA ALA A 506 29.43 -18.56 -17.84
C ALA A 506 30.73 -17.74 -17.75
N ASN A 507 30.65 -16.39 -17.84
CA ASN A 507 31.76 -15.45 -17.70
C ASN A 507 31.78 -14.77 -16.32
N GLY A 508 30.76 -15.00 -15.47
CA GLY A 508 30.57 -14.36 -14.17
C GLY A 508 29.87 -12.99 -14.21
N ARG A 509 29.28 -12.61 -15.34
CA ARG A 509 28.44 -11.39 -15.45
C ARG A 509 27.03 -11.69 -14.93
N PRO A 510 26.20 -10.69 -14.59
CA PRO A 510 24.76 -10.92 -14.41
C PRO A 510 24.18 -11.72 -15.58
N ASP A 511 23.39 -12.74 -15.28
CA ASP A 511 22.62 -13.44 -16.30
C ASP A 511 21.36 -12.66 -16.69
N ARG A 512 20.66 -13.12 -17.74
CA ARG A 512 19.46 -12.47 -18.24
C ARG A 512 18.28 -12.54 -17.26
N SER A 513 18.20 -13.56 -16.40
CA SER A 513 17.14 -13.63 -15.38
C SER A 513 17.25 -12.51 -14.34
N ARG A 514 18.46 -12.02 -14.04
CA ARG A 514 18.63 -10.80 -13.21
C ARG A 514 18.08 -9.52 -13.85
N TRP A 515 17.87 -9.49 -15.18
CA TRP A 515 17.08 -8.43 -15.82
C TRP A 515 15.59 -8.72 -15.69
N GLU A 516 15.16 -9.92 -16.09
CA GLU A 516 13.73 -10.26 -16.21
C GLU A 516 12.98 -10.23 -14.85
N ASN A 517 13.63 -10.61 -13.75
CA ASN A 517 13.05 -10.70 -12.40
C ASN A 517 13.73 -9.76 -11.39
N GLY A 518 14.30 -8.64 -11.88
CA GLY A 518 15.18 -7.78 -11.08
C GLY A 518 14.59 -6.46 -10.60
N THR A 519 15.19 -5.94 -9.53
CA THR A 519 15.03 -4.55 -9.10
C THR A 519 15.92 -3.65 -9.95
N HIS A 520 15.33 -2.75 -10.73
CA HIS A 520 16.06 -1.80 -11.57
C HIS A 520 15.70 -0.37 -11.19
N LEU A 521 16.69 0.52 -11.22
CA LEU A 521 16.54 1.94 -10.94
C LEU A 521 17.39 2.68 -11.98
N MET A 522 16.78 3.03 -13.11
CA MET A 522 17.49 3.58 -14.27
C MET A 522 16.73 4.75 -14.90
N ILE A 523 17.49 5.64 -15.56
CA ILE A 523 16.94 6.65 -16.47
C ILE A 523 17.17 6.19 -17.91
N GLY A 524 16.20 6.39 -18.80
CA GLY A 524 16.29 5.99 -20.19
C GLY A 524 15.83 7.06 -21.18
N ASP A 525 16.45 7.04 -22.35
CA ASP A 525 15.92 7.61 -23.59
C ASP A 525 15.05 6.54 -24.24
N THR A 526 13.76 6.83 -24.38
CA THR A 526 12.70 5.90 -24.80
C THR A 526 11.80 6.51 -25.87
N ASP A 527 12.31 7.44 -26.69
CA ASP A 527 11.63 7.92 -27.90
C ASP A 527 11.52 6.80 -28.95
N PHE A 528 10.57 5.89 -28.74
CA PHE A 528 10.30 4.78 -29.64
C PHE A 528 9.69 5.30 -30.95
N GLN A 529 10.53 5.59 -31.94
CA GLN A 529 10.10 6.12 -33.25
C GLN A 529 9.24 5.14 -34.09
N THR A 530 9.01 3.92 -33.60
CA THR A 530 8.12 2.92 -34.18
C THR A 530 7.37 2.16 -33.09
N SER A 531 6.25 1.55 -33.48
CA SER A 531 5.45 0.67 -32.60
C SER A 531 6.29 -0.36 -31.86
N TYR A 532 5.97 -0.56 -30.58
CA TYR A 532 6.45 -1.69 -29.78
C TYR A 532 6.28 -3.00 -30.57
N HIS A 533 7.31 -3.86 -30.57
CA HIS A 533 7.44 -5.06 -31.41
C HIS A 533 7.52 -4.85 -32.94
N ASP A 534 8.53 -4.11 -33.45
CA ASP A 534 9.07 -4.39 -34.79
C ASP A 534 10.31 -5.32 -34.71
N PRO A 535 10.16 -6.66 -34.81
CA PRO A 535 11.28 -7.59 -34.83
C PRO A 535 12.17 -7.49 -36.09
N SER A 536 11.85 -6.60 -37.04
CA SER A 536 12.69 -6.30 -38.20
C SER A 536 13.52 -5.01 -38.05
N ASN A 537 13.33 -4.24 -36.97
CA ASN A 537 14.01 -2.95 -36.75
C ASN A 537 14.55 -2.80 -35.31
N PRO A 538 15.68 -3.44 -34.95
CA PRO A 538 16.30 -3.37 -33.62
C PRO A 538 16.99 -2.01 -33.31
N THR A 539 16.62 -0.94 -34.01
CA THR A 539 16.92 0.45 -33.60
C THR A 539 15.67 1.16 -33.09
N ALA A 540 14.63 0.38 -32.75
CA ALA A 540 13.40 0.81 -32.11
C ALA A 540 13.43 0.61 -30.59
N ASP A 541 14.54 0.11 -30.04
CA ASP A 541 14.75 -0.08 -28.61
C ASP A 541 15.41 1.18 -28.01
N GLY A 542 14.98 1.56 -26.81
CA GLY A 542 15.51 2.72 -26.08
C GLY A 542 16.86 2.40 -25.43
N LEU A 543 17.53 3.40 -24.85
CA LEU A 543 18.79 3.21 -24.11
C LEU A 543 18.66 3.68 -22.67
N ALA A 544 19.01 2.82 -21.72
CA ALA A 544 18.94 3.11 -20.29
C ALA A 544 20.30 3.00 -19.58
N ILE A 545 20.45 3.75 -18.49
CA ILE A 545 21.60 3.67 -17.57
C ILE A 545 21.16 3.86 -16.11
N GLY A 546 21.73 3.08 -15.20
CA GLY A 546 21.42 3.13 -13.77
C GLY A 546 21.88 1.91 -13.00
N LEU A 547 21.17 1.57 -11.93
CA LEU A 547 21.34 0.34 -11.16
C LEU A 547 20.48 -0.77 -11.78
N MET A 548 21.12 -1.90 -12.08
CA MET A 548 20.50 -3.09 -12.64
C MET A 548 20.62 -4.26 -11.66
N GLY A 549 19.53 -4.99 -11.48
CA GLY A 549 19.48 -6.24 -10.73
C GLY A 549 19.92 -6.08 -9.28
N ALA A 550 19.35 -5.07 -8.61
CA ALA A 550 19.69 -4.70 -7.24
C ALA A 550 18.97 -5.57 -6.20
N ASP A 551 19.62 -5.72 -5.05
CA ASP A 551 19.05 -6.26 -3.83
C ASP A 551 19.10 -5.17 -2.76
N LEU A 552 17.98 -4.95 -2.06
CA LEU A 552 17.82 -3.91 -1.04
C LEU A 552 17.42 -4.55 0.29
N LEU A 553 17.95 -4.02 1.38
CA LEU A 553 17.61 -4.41 2.74
C LEU A 553 17.35 -3.17 3.58
N PHE A 554 16.28 -3.25 4.38
CA PHE A 554 16.02 -2.36 5.50
C PHE A 554 15.68 -3.23 6.72
N ALA A 555 16.43 -3.07 7.81
CA ALA A 555 16.14 -3.71 9.09
C ALA A 555 16.20 -2.68 10.22
N THR A 556 15.28 -2.79 11.17
CA THR A 556 15.21 -1.92 12.34
C THR A 556 14.60 -2.65 13.53
N ASN A 557 15.00 -2.24 14.72
CA ASN A 557 14.39 -2.63 15.99
C ASN A 557 13.84 -1.37 16.70
N ASP A 558 12.69 -1.49 17.36
CA ASP A 558 12.06 -0.44 18.19
C ASP A 558 12.00 0.96 17.52
N MET A 559 11.73 1.03 16.20
CA MET A 559 11.64 2.30 15.49
C MET A 559 10.40 3.09 15.95
N GLY A 560 10.63 4.15 16.72
CA GLY A 560 9.61 5.14 17.04
C GLY A 560 9.15 5.87 15.79
N VAL A 561 7.84 5.85 15.55
CA VAL A 561 7.16 6.65 14.54
C VAL A 561 6.32 7.72 15.24
N GLY A 562 6.51 8.97 14.84
CA GLY A 562 5.76 10.11 15.36
C GLY A 562 5.31 11.06 14.26
N VAL A 563 4.27 11.84 14.54
CA VAL A 563 3.81 12.93 13.68
C VAL A 563 3.59 14.15 14.57
N SER A 564 4.26 15.26 14.26
CA SER A 564 4.14 16.51 15.01
C SER A 564 4.27 17.73 14.09
N LEU A 565 3.72 18.87 14.51
CA LEU A 565 3.87 20.13 13.76
C LEU A 565 5.34 20.55 13.61
N GLY A 566 6.14 20.36 14.66
CA GLY A 566 7.53 20.85 14.69
C GLY A 566 8.49 19.98 13.90
N ASP A 567 8.23 18.66 13.86
CA ASP A 567 9.13 17.65 13.31
C ASP A 567 8.57 16.91 12.07
N GLY A 568 7.31 17.18 11.71
CA GLY A 568 6.58 16.46 10.67
C GLY A 568 6.44 14.97 11.00
N LEU A 569 6.49 14.12 9.97
CA LEU A 569 6.68 12.67 10.16
C LEU A 569 8.11 12.45 10.64
N ASN A 570 8.28 11.87 11.82
CA ASN A 570 9.56 11.51 12.40
C ASN A 570 9.68 9.98 12.56
N LEU A 571 10.84 9.46 12.16
CA LEU A 571 11.28 8.09 12.35
C LEU A 571 12.57 8.13 13.19
N SER A 572 12.65 7.34 14.26
CA SER A 572 13.87 7.23 15.06
C SER A 572 14.07 5.85 15.67
N SER A 573 15.30 5.33 15.60
CA SER A 573 15.70 4.07 16.22
C SER A 573 17.18 4.15 16.63
N ASN A 574 17.59 3.30 17.58
CA ASN A 574 18.99 3.09 17.96
C ASN A 574 19.61 1.86 17.28
N GLU A 575 18.89 1.17 16.39
CA GLU A 575 19.39 0.01 15.66
C GLU A 575 18.75 -0.02 14.27
N VAL A 576 19.45 0.52 13.27
CA VAL A 576 19.02 0.51 11.86
C VAL A 576 20.12 -0.05 10.97
N ARG A 577 19.74 -0.92 10.05
CA ARG A 577 20.59 -1.36 8.93
C ARG A 577 19.91 -1.09 7.60
N LEU A 578 20.64 -0.48 6.68
CA LEU A 578 20.31 -0.35 5.26
C LEU A 578 21.39 -1.06 4.46
N GLN A 579 21.04 -1.94 3.52
CA GLN A 579 22.01 -2.46 2.56
C GLN A 579 21.51 -2.35 1.12
N LEU A 580 22.39 -1.90 0.22
CA LEU A 580 22.16 -1.84 -1.22
C LEU A 580 23.27 -2.61 -1.93
N ARG A 581 22.88 -3.58 -2.74
CA ARG A 581 23.76 -4.39 -3.60
C ARG A 581 23.25 -4.25 -5.03
N GLY A 582 24.09 -4.01 -6.03
CA GLY A 582 23.61 -3.90 -7.41
C GLY A 582 24.67 -3.58 -8.46
N MET A 583 24.35 -3.81 -9.73
CA MET A 583 25.24 -3.54 -10.85
C MET A 583 24.95 -2.17 -11.46
N PHE A 584 25.86 -1.21 -11.34
CA PHE A 584 25.77 0.00 -12.17
C PHE A 584 26.07 -0.36 -13.63
N GLY A 585 25.22 0.06 -14.56
CA GLY A 585 25.39 -0.21 -15.99
C GLY A 585 24.19 0.25 -16.81
N GLY A 586 24.03 -0.29 -18.02
CA GLY A 586 22.99 0.11 -18.95
C GLY A 586 22.86 -0.79 -20.16
N GLY A 587 21.96 -0.47 -21.08
CA GLY A 587 21.75 -1.23 -22.32
C GLY A 587 20.48 -0.84 -23.05
N ASP A 588 20.09 -1.67 -24.01
CA ASP A 588 18.82 -1.56 -24.74
C ASP A 588 17.63 -1.92 -23.85
N VAL A 589 16.56 -1.13 -23.93
CA VAL A 589 15.31 -1.37 -23.20
C VAL A 589 14.13 -1.50 -24.18
N PRO A 590 13.18 -2.44 -23.92
CA PRO A 590 12.96 -3.15 -22.65
C PRO A 590 13.69 -4.50 -22.46
N ARG A 591 14.51 -4.96 -23.42
CA ARG A 591 14.95 -6.37 -23.44
C ARG A 591 16.33 -6.69 -22.88
N MET A 592 17.21 -5.70 -22.78
CA MET A 592 18.59 -5.87 -22.30
C MET A 592 19.34 -6.99 -23.06
N GLU A 593 19.24 -7.02 -24.39
CA GLU A 593 19.93 -7.98 -25.26
C GLU A 593 21.44 -7.66 -25.41
N SER A 594 21.83 -6.40 -25.20
CA SER A 594 23.19 -5.84 -25.34
C SER A 594 23.66 -5.07 -24.09
N PRO A 595 23.70 -5.69 -22.89
CA PRO A 595 24.05 -5.01 -21.64
C PRO A 595 25.52 -4.56 -21.57
N VAL A 596 25.72 -3.38 -21.01
CA VAL A 596 27.00 -2.78 -20.64
C VAL A 596 27.10 -2.73 -19.12
N TYR A 597 27.93 -3.62 -18.55
CA TYR A 597 28.15 -3.71 -17.11
C TYR A 597 29.30 -2.78 -16.67
N GLY A 598 29.04 -1.94 -15.67
CA GLY A 598 29.95 -0.96 -15.10
C GLY A 598 30.66 -1.47 -13.85
N SER A 599 30.26 -0.98 -12.67
CA SER A 599 30.79 -1.42 -11.37
C SER A 599 29.69 -2.08 -10.54
N TYR A 600 30.01 -3.17 -9.86
CA TYR A 600 29.13 -3.68 -8.81
C TYR A 600 29.32 -2.86 -7.54
N ILE A 601 28.23 -2.43 -6.93
CA ILE A 601 28.18 -1.59 -5.73
C ILE A 601 27.60 -2.44 -4.60
N ASP A 602 28.27 -2.46 -3.45
CA ASP A 602 27.76 -3.03 -2.21
C ASP A 602 27.97 -2.03 -1.07
N MET A 603 26.88 -1.53 -0.51
CA MET A 603 26.86 -0.52 0.54
C MET A 603 26.05 -1.06 1.71
N ASN A 604 26.69 -1.32 2.84
CA ASN A 604 26.05 -1.66 4.11
C ASN A 604 26.16 -0.44 5.04
N LEU A 605 25.05 0.08 5.54
CA LEU A 605 25.02 1.18 6.50
C LEU A 605 24.31 0.71 7.76
N GLU A 606 25.05 0.71 8.87
CA GLU A 606 24.58 0.31 10.19
C GLU A 606 24.67 1.50 11.14
N MET A 607 23.62 1.70 11.94
CA MET A 607 23.45 2.92 12.73
C MET A 607 22.97 2.60 14.13
N ASP A 608 23.68 3.14 15.13
CA ASP A 608 23.35 3.07 16.55
C ASP A 608 22.53 4.27 17.04
N GLU A 609 22.39 5.32 16.22
CA GLU A 609 21.41 6.40 16.36
C GLU A 609 20.96 6.88 14.97
N PHE A 610 19.70 6.61 14.63
CA PHE A 610 19.05 7.03 13.39
C PHE A 610 17.87 7.96 13.70
N VAL A 611 17.82 9.10 13.02
CA VAL A 611 16.66 9.99 12.99
C VAL A 611 16.42 10.43 11.55
N PHE A 612 15.20 10.28 11.05
CA PHE A 612 14.76 10.84 9.78
C PHE A 612 13.45 11.59 9.96
N LYS A 613 13.30 12.74 9.28
CA LYS A 613 12.16 13.64 9.42
C LYS A 613 11.74 14.17 8.05
N ILE A 614 10.44 14.08 7.74
CA ILE A 614 9.81 14.75 6.60
C ILE A 614 8.92 15.86 7.13
N PHE A 615 9.23 17.10 6.77
CA PHE A 615 8.54 18.30 7.24
C PHE A 615 7.56 18.83 6.19
N PRO A 616 6.37 19.31 6.59
CA PRO A 616 5.52 20.10 5.71
C PRO A 616 6.24 21.40 5.30
N SER A 617 6.11 21.82 4.03
CA SER A 617 6.57 23.14 3.62
C SER A 617 5.58 24.20 4.10
N LEU A 618 5.98 25.04 5.06
CA LEU A 618 5.16 26.17 5.53
C LEU A 618 4.79 27.17 4.41
N ASN A 619 5.42 27.08 3.23
CA ASN A 619 5.13 27.89 2.05
C ASN A 619 4.44 27.08 0.92
N GLY A 620 4.15 25.78 1.11
CA GLY A 620 3.53 24.89 0.11
C GLY A 620 4.49 24.26 -0.91
N ASP A 621 5.49 25.01 -1.38
CA ASP A 621 6.28 24.65 -2.58
C ASP A 621 7.49 23.70 -2.32
N ALA A 622 7.29 22.60 -1.56
CA ALA A 622 8.27 21.48 -1.46
C ALA A 622 7.94 20.38 -0.43
N ILE A 623 8.65 19.25 -0.57
CA ILE A 623 8.91 18.30 0.51
C ILE A 623 10.26 18.64 1.16
N ASN A 624 10.24 18.98 2.45
CA ASN A 624 11.45 19.27 3.22
C ASN A 624 11.86 18.03 4.03
N PHE A 625 13.16 17.73 4.13
CA PHE A 625 13.66 16.59 4.90
C PHE A 625 14.91 16.91 5.73
N GLY A 626 15.06 16.19 6.85
CA GLY A 626 16.18 16.33 7.77
C GLY A 626 16.40 15.06 8.57
N GLY A 627 17.48 15.00 9.35
CA GLY A 627 17.83 13.78 10.05
C GLY A 627 19.23 13.77 10.64
N PHE A 628 19.58 12.63 11.23
CA PHE A 628 20.85 12.35 11.86
C PHE A 628 21.15 10.86 11.69
N LEU A 629 22.39 10.53 11.33
CA LEU A 629 22.91 9.19 11.11
C LEU A 629 24.21 9.08 11.90
N SER A 630 24.21 8.36 13.02
CA SER A 630 25.42 7.89 13.68
C SER A 630 25.80 6.56 13.03
N LEU A 631 26.86 6.55 12.22
CA LEU A 631 27.35 5.33 11.58
C LEU A 631 28.13 4.51 12.60
N ALA A 632 27.85 3.21 12.63
CA ALA A 632 28.39 2.28 13.61
C ALA A 632 28.63 0.89 12.99
N ASN A 633 29.05 -0.03 13.85
CA ASN A 633 29.00 -1.46 13.61
C ASN A 633 28.05 -2.07 14.64
N LEU A 634 26.90 -2.56 14.20
CA LEU A 634 25.90 -3.16 15.08
C LEU A 634 26.36 -4.57 15.50
N ASN A 635 25.85 -5.06 16.63
CA ASN A 635 26.22 -6.38 17.18
C ASN A 635 24.94 -7.07 17.67
N ASN A 636 23.98 -7.29 16.77
CA ASN A 636 22.61 -7.71 17.07
C ASN A 636 22.07 -8.76 16.08
N GLY A 637 20.76 -9.05 16.11
CA GLY A 637 20.15 -10.12 15.30
C GLY A 637 20.14 -9.87 13.78
N PHE A 638 20.53 -8.68 13.33
CA PHE A 638 20.54 -8.27 11.93
C PHE A 638 21.78 -7.44 11.54
N SER A 639 22.87 -7.48 12.32
CA SER A 639 24.17 -6.91 11.92
C SER A 639 24.91 -7.80 10.92
N ASN A 640 25.79 -7.21 10.10
CA ASN A 640 26.51 -7.92 9.05
C ASN A 640 27.77 -8.67 9.56
N ASP A 641 27.58 -9.59 10.50
CA ASP A 641 28.64 -10.34 11.20
C ASP A 641 29.57 -11.17 10.27
N THR A 642 29.24 -11.28 8.97
CA THR A 642 29.89 -12.19 8.02
C THR A 642 30.95 -11.55 7.11
N GLY A 643 30.98 -10.21 7.02
CA GLY A 643 32.05 -9.49 6.29
C GLY A 643 32.20 -9.83 4.81
N SER A 644 31.12 -10.30 4.16
CA SER A 644 31.01 -10.58 2.71
C SER A 644 32.23 -11.27 2.06
N GLY A 645 32.85 -12.23 2.76
CA GLY A 645 33.95 -13.07 2.25
C GLY A 645 35.37 -12.54 2.48
N HIS A 646 35.52 -11.40 3.15
CA HIS A 646 36.83 -10.80 3.49
C HIS A 646 37.42 -11.43 4.78
N GLY A 647 36.59 -12.06 5.60
CA GLY A 647 37.01 -12.87 6.76
C GLY A 647 37.16 -12.07 8.06
N HIS A 648 36.64 -10.86 8.08
CA HIS A 648 36.48 -9.98 9.24
C HIS A 648 35.16 -9.22 9.09
N ASP A 649 34.54 -8.90 10.20
CA ASP A 649 33.39 -8.01 10.23
C ASP A 649 33.80 -6.57 9.82
N ASP A 650 32.98 -5.97 8.98
CA ASP A 650 33.19 -4.66 8.36
C ASP A 650 32.16 -3.60 8.79
N GLY A 651 31.12 -3.98 9.54
CA GLY A 651 30.02 -3.10 9.96
C GLY A 651 29.48 -2.25 8.81
N THR A 652 29.42 -0.94 9.00
CA THR A 652 29.18 0.02 7.91
C THR A 652 30.34 0.02 6.90
N TYR A 653 30.03 -0.24 5.62
CA TYR A 653 30.99 -0.16 4.52
C TYR A 653 30.38 0.30 3.19
N ILE A 654 31.25 0.77 2.28
CA ILE A 654 30.94 1.02 0.87
C ILE A 654 32.01 0.34 0.01
N SER A 655 31.60 -0.52 -0.92
CA SER A 655 32.46 -1.29 -1.82
C SER A 655 32.09 -1.11 -3.28
N PHE A 656 33.13 -1.05 -4.14
CA PHE A 656 33.03 -1.01 -5.59
C PHE A 656 33.88 -2.14 -6.20
N ALA A 657 33.24 -3.15 -6.78
CA ALA A 657 33.88 -4.31 -7.40
C ALA A 657 33.84 -4.27 -8.94
N GLU A 658 34.69 -5.09 -9.58
CA GLU A 658 34.59 -5.37 -11.02
C GLU A 658 33.19 -5.89 -11.41
N PRO A 659 32.74 -5.73 -12.67
CA PRO A 659 31.46 -6.25 -13.17
C PRO A 659 31.51 -7.78 -13.38
N ASN A 660 31.86 -8.50 -12.32
CA ASN A 660 31.97 -9.95 -12.28
C ASN A 660 31.53 -10.45 -10.90
N LEU A 661 30.30 -10.96 -10.83
CA LEU A 661 29.72 -11.49 -9.61
C LEU A 661 30.59 -12.63 -9.04
N ASN A 662 31.27 -13.42 -9.87
CA ASN A 662 32.20 -14.48 -9.38
C ASN A 662 33.52 -13.92 -8.78
N LYS A 663 33.69 -12.59 -8.64
CA LYS A 663 34.90 -11.92 -8.15
C LYS A 663 34.61 -10.66 -7.31
N LEU A 664 33.53 -10.64 -6.54
CA LEU A 664 33.19 -9.48 -5.71
C LEU A 664 34.27 -9.11 -4.67
N ASN A 665 35.15 -10.05 -4.31
CA ASN A 665 36.31 -9.81 -3.46
C ASN A 665 37.50 -9.13 -4.18
N VAL A 666 37.31 -8.63 -5.40
CA VAL A 666 38.25 -7.76 -6.12
C VAL A 666 37.62 -6.37 -6.21
N ASP A 667 37.59 -5.70 -5.06
CA ASP A 667 36.92 -4.44 -4.82
C ASP A 667 37.85 -3.34 -4.30
N VAL A 668 37.39 -2.10 -4.40
CA VAL A 668 37.84 -0.99 -3.54
C VAL A 668 36.78 -0.83 -2.46
N ARG A 669 37.17 -1.04 -1.20
CA ARG A 669 36.26 -1.01 -0.04
C ARG A 669 36.66 0.08 0.95
N LEU A 670 35.68 0.79 1.47
CA LEU A 670 35.75 1.67 2.63
C LEU A 670 34.97 0.94 3.72
N ALA A 671 35.64 0.35 4.70
CA ALA A 671 35.05 -0.48 5.74
C ALA A 671 35.28 0.10 7.14
N ASP A 672 34.51 -0.38 8.12
CA ASP A 672 34.59 0.08 9.51
C ASP A 672 34.36 1.59 9.59
N ILE A 673 33.31 2.06 8.89
CA ILE A 673 32.94 3.46 8.84
C ILE A 673 32.14 3.80 10.09
N THR A 674 32.61 4.77 10.88
CA THR A 674 31.95 5.19 12.12
C THR A 674 31.85 6.71 12.23
N GLY A 675 30.88 7.22 12.99
CA GLY A 675 30.70 8.65 13.28
C GLY A 675 29.59 9.33 12.49
N ASP A 676 29.45 10.65 12.68
CA ASP A 676 28.14 11.28 12.55
C ASP A 676 27.93 12.10 11.27
N ILE A 677 26.70 12.02 10.74
CA ILE A 677 26.19 12.82 9.63
C ILE A 677 24.82 13.42 10.04
N GLU A 678 24.72 14.76 10.03
CA GLU A 678 23.46 15.49 10.24
C GLU A 678 22.96 16.09 8.93
N ILE A 679 21.68 15.91 8.62
CA ILE A 679 20.91 16.70 7.64
C ILE A 679 20.13 17.76 8.43
N PRO A 680 20.58 19.04 8.50
CA PRO A 680 20.18 19.95 9.59
C PRO A 680 18.70 20.34 9.63
N SER A 681 17.92 19.60 10.41
CA SER A 681 16.47 19.78 10.63
C SER A 681 16.13 21.11 11.31
N ASN A 682 16.88 21.46 12.36
CA ASN A 682 16.64 22.67 13.19
C ASN A 682 16.73 24.01 12.43
N PHE A 683 17.22 24.00 11.18
CA PHE A 683 17.40 25.19 10.35
C PHE A 683 16.66 25.10 9.00
N ILE A 684 15.71 24.16 8.85
CA ILE A 684 15.12 23.86 7.53
C ILE A 684 14.38 25.06 6.92
N LEU A 685 13.66 25.83 7.73
CA LEU A 685 13.00 27.09 7.35
C LEU A 685 13.98 28.24 7.02
N ALA A 686 15.28 28.05 7.21
CA ALA A 686 16.34 28.99 6.90
C ALA A 686 17.30 28.47 5.79
N GLY A 687 16.91 27.41 5.07
CA GLY A 687 17.72 26.79 4.02
C GLY A 687 18.78 25.81 4.54
N GLY A 688 18.69 25.38 5.80
CA GLY A 688 19.35 24.17 6.28
C GLY A 688 18.61 22.90 5.81
N GLY A 689 19.19 21.73 6.10
CA GLY A 689 18.54 20.44 5.78
C GLY A 689 18.50 20.16 4.29
N GLY A 690 17.48 19.39 3.87
CA GLY A 690 17.22 19.02 2.48
C GLY A 690 15.81 19.38 1.99
N LYS A 691 15.67 19.49 0.67
CA LYS A 691 14.49 19.94 -0.06
C LYS A 691 14.31 19.13 -1.35
N ILE A 692 13.08 18.76 -1.66
CA ILE A 692 12.64 18.23 -2.96
C ILE A 692 11.56 19.20 -3.48
N ASP A 693 11.71 19.66 -4.72
CA ASP A 693 10.97 20.81 -5.29
C ASP A 693 10.69 20.58 -6.78
N LEU A 694 9.44 20.69 -7.21
CA LEU A 694 9.02 20.62 -8.61
C LEU A 694 8.76 22.03 -9.15
N LEU A 695 9.85 22.74 -9.44
CA LEU A 695 9.84 24.11 -9.94
C LEU A 695 9.07 24.19 -11.26
N SER A 696 7.96 24.94 -11.28
CA SER A 696 7.15 25.10 -12.49
C SER A 696 7.83 25.96 -13.56
N ALA A 697 7.50 25.70 -14.82
CA ALA A 697 7.94 26.49 -15.98
C ALA A 697 7.67 28.00 -15.82
N SER A 698 6.57 28.36 -15.15
CA SER A 698 6.18 29.76 -14.92
C SER A 698 7.02 30.47 -13.84
N GLY A 699 7.66 29.71 -12.94
CA GLY A 699 8.48 30.24 -11.85
C GLY A 699 9.96 30.42 -12.20
N GLU A 700 10.49 29.60 -13.12
CA GLU A 700 11.91 29.64 -13.51
C GLU A 700 12.20 30.67 -14.62
N ALA A 701 13.37 31.32 -14.52
CA ALA A 701 13.73 32.46 -15.39
C ALA A 701 14.03 32.08 -16.87
N ASP A 702 14.21 30.79 -17.16
CA ASP A 702 14.37 30.22 -18.50
C ASP A 702 13.06 29.67 -19.08
N GLY A 703 11.98 29.65 -18.30
CA GLY A 703 10.68 29.11 -18.72
C GLY A 703 10.61 27.58 -18.72
N LYS A 704 11.56 26.89 -18.08
CA LYS A 704 11.64 25.41 -18.07
C LYS A 704 11.32 24.86 -16.67
N PRO A 705 10.48 23.82 -16.55
CA PRO A 705 10.21 23.16 -15.29
C PRO A 705 11.39 22.28 -14.88
N LYS A 706 11.58 22.09 -13.56
CA LYS A 706 12.74 21.37 -13.01
C LYS A 706 12.37 20.61 -11.75
N LEU A 707 12.75 19.35 -11.68
CA LEU A 707 12.77 18.63 -10.40
C LEU A 707 14.15 18.85 -9.75
N ARG A 708 14.17 19.53 -8.61
CA ARG A 708 15.39 19.83 -7.85
C ARG A 708 15.38 19.13 -6.49
N ILE A 709 16.44 18.38 -6.22
CA ILE A 709 16.69 17.71 -4.94
C ILE A 709 17.98 18.29 -4.36
N GLU A 710 17.91 18.95 -3.21
CA GLU A 710 19.04 19.62 -2.58
C GLU A 710 19.18 19.17 -1.14
N ASN A 711 20.41 19.06 -0.63
CA ASN A 711 20.64 18.82 0.79
C ASN A 711 21.99 19.38 1.28
N ASN A 712 21.96 19.86 2.51
CA ASN A 712 23.13 20.22 3.28
C ASN A 712 23.42 19.10 4.28
N LEU A 713 24.66 18.63 4.33
CA LEU A 713 25.17 17.68 5.32
C LEU A 713 26.21 18.39 6.19
N ASN A 714 26.06 18.28 7.50
CA ASN A 714 27.16 18.48 8.44
C ASN A 714 27.73 17.10 8.79
N ILE A 715 29.06 16.97 8.82
CA ILE A 715 29.75 15.69 9.09
C ILE A 715 30.74 15.90 10.24
N GLY A 716 30.87 14.90 11.12
CA GLY A 716 31.80 14.92 12.25
C GLY A 716 31.41 15.96 13.30
N ALA A 717 32.39 16.66 13.85
CA ALA A 717 32.20 17.69 14.89
C ALA A 717 31.41 18.95 14.44
N LEU A 718 30.88 18.97 13.22
CA LEU A 718 29.91 19.97 12.75
C LEU A 718 28.46 19.46 12.77
N ALA A 719 28.25 18.14 12.84
CA ALA A 719 26.95 17.55 13.09
C ALA A 719 26.48 17.87 14.51
N THR A 720 25.17 17.99 14.70
CA THR A 720 24.54 18.17 16.00
C THR A 720 23.81 16.90 16.41
N LYS A 721 24.25 16.23 17.48
CA LYS A 721 23.58 15.03 17.99
C LYS A 721 22.13 15.34 18.43
N PRO A 722 21.18 14.40 18.29
CA PRO A 722 19.88 14.49 18.94
C PRO A 722 20.04 14.73 20.45
N GLY A 723 19.18 15.56 21.04
CA GLY A 723 19.35 16.03 22.43
C GLY A 723 20.47 17.09 22.64
N GLY A 724 21.36 17.28 21.66
CA GLY A 724 22.37 18.34 21.62
C GLY A 724 23.78 17.89 21.99
N GLY A 725 24.76 18.45 21.29
CA GLY A 725 26.17 18.09 21.37
C GLY A 725 26.81 18.21 19.99
N ALA A 726 28.15 18.21 19.94
CA ALA A 726 28.85 18.04 18.67
C ALA A 726 28.92 16.55 18.32
N GLY A 727 28.84 16.24 17.03
CA GLY A 727 28.99 14.87 16.54
C GLY A 727 30.41 14.34 16.63
N ASP A 728 30.53 13.02 16.58
CA ASP A 728 31.81 12.30 16.56
C ASP A 728 32.40 12.29 15.13
N PRO A 729 33.73 12.47 14.97
CA PRO A 729 34.41 12.43 13.68
C PRO A 729 34.03 11.24 12.81
N LEU A 730 33.80 11.47 11.51
CA LEU A 730 33.60 10.38 10.55
C LEU A 730 34.96 9.71 10.28
N GLU A 731 35.13 8.48 10.74
CA GLU A 731 36.32 7.64 10.54
C GLU A 731 35.99 6.48 9.58
N ILE A 732 36.85 6.25 8.60
CA ILE A 732 36.88 5.05 7.76
C ILE A 732 38.05 4.22 8.29
N GLY A 733 37.75 3.22 9.12
CA GLY A 733 38.76 2.43 9.82
C GLY A 733 39.68 1.64 8.86
N ARG A 734 39.16 1.19 7.70
CA ARG A 734 39.95 0.49 6.68
C ARG A 734 39.58 0.94 5.26
N ILE A 735 40.60 1.28 4.47
CA ILE A 735 40.50 1.45 3.01
C ILE A 735 41.20 0.26 2.39
N GLU A 736 40.46 -0.62 1.73
CA GLU A 736 40.98 -1.89 1.23
C GLU A 736 40.97 -1.96 -0.30
N PHE A 737 41.91 -2.74 -0.85
CA PHE A 737 41.82 -3.23 -2.23
C PHE A 737 41.94 -4.76 -2.26
N GLY A 738 40.84 -5.44 -2.58
CA GLY A 738 40.76 -6.90 -2.60
C GLY A 738 41.10 -7.56 -1.26
N GLY A 739 40.50 -7.08 -0.17
CA GLY A 739 40.76 -7.55 1.18
C GLY A 739 42.19 -7.28 1.68
N LYS A 740 42.79 -6.17 1.25
CA LYS A 740 44.12 -5.71 1.70
C LYS A 740 44.02 -4.26 2.13
N ASP A 741 44.09 -4.05 3.45
CA ASP A 741 44.18 -2.73 4.09
C ASP A 741 45.34 -1.89 3.51
N LEU A 742 45.00 -0.67 3.10
CA LEU A 742 45.88 0.36 2.56
C LEU A 742 46.06 1.54 3.55
N GLY A 743 45.28 1.58 4.64
CA GLY A 743 45.24 2.63 5.65
C GLY A 743 43.82 3.11 5.97
N SER A 744 43.70 4.06 6.89
CA SER A 744 42.44 4.67 7.32
C SER A 744 42.30 6.14 6.87
N MET A 745 41.08 6.68 6.96
CA MET A 745 40.79 8.11 6.73
C MET A 745 39.91 8.65 7.85
N ILE A 746 40.19 9.87 8.32
CA ILE A 746 39.35 10.57 9.30
C ILE A 746 38.94 11.93 8.72
N ILE A 747 37.66 12.26 8.84
CA ILE A 747 37.05 13.53 8.49
C ILE A 747 36.52 14.17 9.79
N PRO A 748 37.35 15.00 10.48
CA PRO A 748 36.98 15.53 11.80
C PRO A 748 35.76 16.46 11.79
N ALA A 749 35.57 17.15 10.67
CA ALA A 749 34.55 18.17 10.48
C ALA A 749 34.44 18.48 8.98
N ALA A 750 33.26 18.33 8.39
CA ALA A 750 32.99 18.80 7.02
C ALA A 750 31.57 19.36 6.87
N LYS A 751 31.37 20.18 5.85
CA LYS A 751 30.06 20.51 5.31
C LYS A 751 30.03 20.14 3.83
N VAL A 752 29.02 19.39 3.43
CA VAL A 752 28.79 19.00 2.05
C VAL A 752 27.44 19.57 1.64
N TYR A 753 27.38 20.23 0.49
CA TYR A 753 26.13 20.59 -0.15
C TYR A 753 26.05 19.83 -1.46
N THR A 754 24.94 19.14 -1.66
CA THR A 754 24.63 18.37 -2.86
C THR A 754 23.31 18.88 -3.44
N SER A 755 23.26 18.96 -4.77
CA SER A 755 22.08 19.38 -5.52
C SER A 755 22.04 18.59 -6.82
N LEU A 756 20.92 17.92 -7.07
CA LEU A 756 20.58 17.27 -8.32
C LEU A 756 19.41 18.06 -8.93
N THR A 757 19.57 18.51 -10.17
CA THR A 757 18.50 19.15 -10.93
C THR A 757 18.26 18.33 -12.19
N LEU A 758 17.02 17.90 -12.41
CA LEU A 758 16.53 17.35 -13.66
C LEU A 758 15.79 18.49 -14.38
N GLU A 759 16.29 18.89 -15.55
CA GLU A 759 15.74 19.98 -16.36
C GLU A 759 15.77 19.61 -17.85
N GLN A 760 14.82 20.15 -18.63
CA GLN A 760 14.79 20.05 -20.09
C GLN A 760 16.08 20.65 -20.70
N GLN A 761 16.70 19.99 -21.69
CA GLN A 761 17.92 20.50 -22.36
C GLN A 761 17.66 21.62 -23.38
#